data_AF-A0A925KZ76-F1
#
_entry.id   AF-A0A925KZ76-F1
#
_cell.length_a   1.000
_cell.length_b   1.000
_cell.length_c   1.000
_cell.angle_alpha   90.00
_cell.angle_beta   90.00
_cell.angle_gamma   90.00
#
_symmetry.space_group_name_H-M   'P 1'
#
loop_
_entity.id
_entity.type
_entity.pdbx_description
1 polymer ?
#
loop_
_entity_poly.entity_id
_entity_poly.type
_entity_poly.pdbx_seq_one_letter_code
_entity_poly.pdbx_strand_id
1 'polypeptide(L)'
;MRLLWLCMAALLLVAGPSSSATQRRVALVIGMGQYVSVPNLPNPPKDARAIGESLARLGFEVDTHVDSDYRDFAKSLREFGIKAQNADVALIFYAGHGMQVDRENYLIPIDARLERERDLIYEAMPLDRLLGEASQARVLGIVILDACRNNPFAEKLAQKVQTARARAMSVGPGLARVDATPKDTLVALATRADALAEDGEGNHSPYAEALLANLEMQGLELGLFFRRVRDQVLKATHGRQEPFTFGSLGAEPFYFNPLPPNAPPVVPVLAPLDFSDDKTPKPLNIAGLSDPDGDRLSVRITGLPKGGALQLGDRVLLMGDALTAEQLGKLTFTPDGSYTGQAGPLTFAVEDGRGANVAGSLFIKIVAANRPPAVEPERQLHTVALPLGLRVPLDPDGDPLFITVSEVPGVGVVRKSDGAGLKVGDRVAPEELSKLTYDPGLAPQGEAGTFAYVVDDQRGGRAEARVRIAIGTRPAGGGGAPNVATTHEPAKATQTASVVTVPMAPPEPTKSVALPIVPAPSEDGTLRDCRDCPALVVMKPGSFTMGSMGGDASSKPPHKVTIAKPFALGKFEVTVAEWNACVQAGACKAAGEPGEGGDRLPVRNVHWQDAQDYVAWLTKQTGRKYRLPTEAEWEFAARGGADSAYWWGDVFGKGKANCSDCGGAYDRKLPSPVDAFPANGFGLFGTAGGVAEWVQDCWHPNYAGAPKDGAAREEPNCRERVIRGGSWRNDHSYAASASRFYYDGDVRYIANGFRVVREME
;
A
#
# COMPACT_ATOMS: atom_id res chain seq x y z
N MET A 1 -34.35 -18.20 -48.96
CA MET A 1 -33.10 -18.48 -49.71
C MET A 1 -32.22 -17.24 -49.58
N ARG A 2 -31.18 -17.26 -48.72
CA ARG A 2 -29.77 -17.58 -49.07
C ARG A 2 -29.20 -16.46 -49.97
N LEU A 3 -28.16 -15.67 -49.67
CA LEU A 3 -26.90 -15.74 -48.89
C LEU A 3 -26.47 -14.27 -48.63
N LEU A 4 -26.00 -13.83 -47.45
CA LEU A 4 -24.61 -13.84 -46.95
C LEU A 4 -23.53 -13.32 -47.93
N TRP A 5 -22.82 -12.24 -47.55
CA TRP A 5 -21.37 -11.94 -47.68
C TRP A 5 -21.13 -10.51 -47.11
N LEU A 6 -20.68 -10.33 -45.86
CA LEU A 6 -19.27 -10.19 -45.42
C LEU A 6 -18.45 -9.12 -46.18
N CYS A 7 -18.46 -7.89 -45.66
CA CYS A 7 -17.36 -6.93 -45.85
C CYS A 7 -16.73 -6.60 -44.49
N MET A 8 -15.59 -7.24 -44.26
CA MET A 8 -14.67 -7.05 -43.14
C MET A 8 -13.99 -5.68 -43.32
N ALA A 9 -14.31 -4.69 -42.48
CA ALA A 9 -13.52 -3.48 -42.37
C ALA A 9 -12.29 -3.80 -41.50
N ALA A 10 -11.14 -3.99 -42.16
CA ALA A 10 -9.86 -4.11 -41.51
C ALA A 10 -9.51 -2.76 -40.84
N LEU A 11 -9.62 -2.71 -39.52
CA LEU A 11 -9.10 -1.62 -38.70
C LEU A 11 -7.57 -1.79 -38.67
N LEU A 12 -6.86 -1.10 -39.55
CA LEU A 12 -5.41 -0.93 -39.50
C LEU A 12 -5.08 -0.11 -38.24
N LEU A 13 -4.82 -0.79 -37.13
CA LEU A 13 -4.03 -0.24 -36.03
C LEU A 13 -2.63 0.03 -36.58
N VAL A 14 -2.34 1.30 -36.87
CA VAL A 14 -0.96 1.78 -36.92
C VAL A 14 -0.44 1.75 -35.48
N ALA A 15 0.03 0.58 -35.05
CA ALA A 15 0.95 0.50 -33.93
C ALA A 15 2.26 1.15 -34.41
N GLY A 16 2.39 2.46 -34.20
CA GLY A 16 3.69 3.09 -34.25
C GLY A 16 4.59 2.37 -33.24
N PRO A 17 5.82 1.97 -33.59
CA PRO A 17 6.74 1.47 -32.59
C PRO A 17 6.94 2.58 -31.56
N SER A 18 6.47 2.34 -30.33
CA SER A 18 6.95 3.07 -29.16
C SER A 18 8.42 2.73 -28.99
N SER A 19 9.28 3.39 -29.76
CA SER A 19 10.70 3.44 -29.44
C SER A 19 10.82 4.22 -28.14
N SER A 20 10.82 3.51 -27.01
CA SER A 20 11.52 4.00 -25.83
C SER A 20 12.96 4.24 -26.29
N ALA A 21 13.30 5.49 -26.58
CA ALA A 21 14.63 5.83 -27.04
C ALA A 21 15.60 5.44 -25.92
N THR A 22 16.40 4.41 -26.17
CA THR A 22 17.42 3.95 -25.23
C THR A 22 18.36 5.12 -24.96
N GLN A 23 18.50 5.49 -23.68
CA GLN A 23 19.38 6.58 -23.24
C GLN A 23 20.76 6.43 -23.89
N ARG A 24 21.26 7.47 -24.59
CA ARG A 24 22.57 7.40 -25.23
C ARG A 24 23.66 7.64 -24.21
N ARG A 25 24.53 6.66 -24.00
CA ARG A 25 25.60 6.67 -22.99
C ARG A 25 26.96 6.56 -23.66
N VAL A 26 27.90 7.44 -23.33
CA VAL A 26 29.26 7.43 -23.88
C VAL A 26 30.29 7.39 -22.77
N ALA A 27 31.40 6.69 -22.98
CA ALA A 27 32.49 6.63 -22.01
C ALA A 27 33.87 6.78 -22.66
N LEU A 28 34.74 7.57 -22.04
CA LEU A 28 36.18 7.63 -22.33
C LEU A 28 36.94 7.00 -21.18
N VAL A 29 37.71 5.96 -21.44
CA VAL A 29 38.36 5.15 -20.41
C VAL A 29 39.86 5.13 -20.66
N ILE A 30 40.63 5.64 -19.70
CA ILE A 30 42.06 5.92 -19.87
C ILE A 30 42.88 5.21 -18.80
N GLY A 31 43.91 4.47 -19.20
CA GLY A 31 44.84 3.80 -18.29
C GLY A 31 46.29 4.06 -18.63
N MET A 32 47.03 4.73 -17.75
CA MET A 32 48.44 5.10 -17.96
C MET A 32 49.36 4.29 -17.04
N GLY A 33 50.24 3.48 -17.63
CA GLY A 33 51.13 2.57 -16.89
C GLY A 33 52.59 2.58 -17.33
N GLN A 34 52.88 2.77 -18.62
CA GLN A 34 54.23 2.70 -19.20
C GLN A 34 54.90 4.08 -19.28
N TYR A 35 55.14 4.69 -18.12
CA TYR A 35 55.76 6.01 -18.04
C TYR A 35 57.21 6.01 -18.52
N VAL A 36 57.58 7.00 -19.35
CA VAL A 36 58.93 7.13 -19.92
C VAL A 36 59.94 7.65 -18.88
N SER A 37 59.51 8.56 -18.01
CA SER A 37 60.41 9.34 -17.14
C SER A 37 60.38 8.94 -15.67
N VAL A 38 59.46 8.06 -15.27
CA VAL A 38 59.17 7.65 -13.89
C VAL A 38 58.79 6.16 -13.83
N PRO A 39 58.80 5.50 -12.65
CA PRO A 39 58.49 4.08 -12.55
C PRO A 39 57.11 3.71 -13.14
N ASN A 40 57.05 2.52 -13.73
CA ASN A 40 55.82 2.02 -14.35
C ASN A 40 54.76 1.67 -13.30
N LEU A 41 53.49 1.83 -13.68
CA LEU A 41 52.32 1.36 -12.94
C LEU A 41 51.67 0.21 -13.72
N PRO A 42 51.71 -1.05 -13.22
CA PRO A 42 51.23 -2.19 -13.99
C PRO A 42 49.70 -2.34 -14.08
N ASN A 43 48.93 -1.85 -13.10
CA ASN A 43 47.47 -2.06 -13.07
C ASN A 43 46.62 -1.05 -13.86
N PRO A 44 46.96 0.25 -14.00
CA PRO A 44 46.09 1.20 -14.70
C PRO A 44 45.65 0.80 -16.11
N PRO A 45 46.51 0.23 -16.98
CA PRO A 45 46.06 -0.29 -18.27
C PRO A 45 45.11 -1.49 -18.17
N LYS A 46 45.21 -2.31 -17.11
CA LYS A 46 44.30 -3.43 -16.85
C LYS A 46 42.96 -2.94 -16.31
N ASP A 47 43.00 -1.99 -15.36
CA ASP A 47 41.82 -1.35 -14.76
C ASP A 47 40.97 -0.68 -15.84
N ALA A 48 41.61 0.11 -16.71
CA ALA A 48 40.95 0.76 -17.83
C ALA A 48 40.27 -0.24 -18.79
N ARG A 49 40.94 -1.36 -19.13
CA ARG A 49 40.32 -2.38 -19.99
C ARG A 49 39.12 -3.03 -19.33
N ALA A 50 39.25 -3.45 -18.07
CA ALA A 50 38.17 -4.14 -17.35
C ALA A 50 36.95 -3.22 -17.14
N ILE A 51 37.17 -1.97 -16.75
CA ILE A 51 36.09 -0.98 -16.58
C ILE A 51 35.43 -0.69 -17.93
N GLY A 52 36.22 -0.50 -19.00
CA GLY A 52 35.69 -0.27 -20.33
C GLY A 52 34.83 -1.43 -20.84
N GLU A 53 35.26 -2.67 -20.63
CA GLU A 53 34.48 -3.86 -20.99
C GLU A 53 33.16 -3.97 -20.20
N SER A 54 33.19 -3.65 -18.90
CA SER A 54 31.99 -3.64 -18.07
C SER A 54 31.00 -2.56 -18.51
N LEU A 55 31.48 -1.34 -18.76
CA LEU A 55 30.64 -0.25 -19.29
C LEU A 55 30.05 -0.56 -20.66
N ALA A 56 30.80 -1.25 -21.54
CA ALA A 56 30.29 -1.69 -22.83
C ALA A 56 29.14 -2.70 -22.69
N ARG A 57 29.23 -3.66 -21.74
CA ARG A 57 28.11 -4.58 -21.42
C ARG A 57 26.87 -3.84 -20.89
N LEU A 58 27.07 -2.67 -20.29
CA LEU A 58 26.03 -1.80 -19.75
C LEU A 58 25.49 -0.78 -20.77
N GLY A 59 25.84 -0.93 -22.04
CA GLY A 59 25.30 -0.14 -23.15
C GLY A 59 25.95 1.21 -23.35
N PHE A 60 27.14 1.46 -22.79
CA PHE A 60 27.95 2.63 -23.14
C PHE A 60 28.65 2.40 -24.49
N GLU A 61 28.72 3.46 -25.30
CA GLU A 61 29.69 3.59 -26.39
C GLU A 61 31.05 3.95 -25.76
N VAL A 62 31.98 2.99 -25.70
CA VAL A 62 33.24 3.13 -24.95
C VAL A 62 34.43 3.33 -25.88
N ASP A 63 35.20 4.39 -25.66
CA ASP A 63 36.52 4.60 -26.24
C ASP A 63 37.60 4.37 -25.16
N THR A 64 38.33 3.25 -25.27
CA THR A 64 39.39 2.89 -24.31
C THR A 64 40.77 3.20 -24.88
N HIS A 65 41.56 3.99 -24.13
CA HIS A 65 42.93 4.35 -24.45
C HIS A 65 43.88 3.91 -23.33
N VAL A 66 45.02 3.32 -23.68
CA VAL A 66 46.07 3.02 -22.71
C VAL A 66 47.39 3.59 -23.17
N ASP A 67 48.24 3.96 -22.20
CA ASP A 67 49.61 4.41 -22.43
C ASP A 67 49.72 5.47 -23.54
N SER A 68 48.80 6.45 -23.53
CA SER A 68 48.76 7.52 -24.53
C SER A 68 49.70 8.66 -24.17
N ASP A 69 50.39 9.19 -25.18
CA ASP A 69 51.14 10.43 -25.04
C ASP A 69 50.19 11.64 -24.87
N TYR A 70 50.75 12.81 -24.55
CA TYR A 70 49.94 14.02 -24.35
C TYR A 70 49.04 14.33 -25.55
N ARG A 71 49.55 14.15 -26.78
CA ARG A 71 48.83 14.51 -28.01
C ARG A 71 47.65 13.58 -28.23
N ASP A 72 47.85 12.28 -28.05
CA ASP A 72 46.81 11.26 -28.19
C ASP A 72 45.75 11.42 -27.10
N PHE A 73 46.14 11.72 -25.85
CA PHE A 73 45.18 12.02 -24.78
C PHE A 73 44.37 13.29 -25.06
N ALA A 74 45.02 14.39 -25.47
CA ALA A 74 44.32 15.62 -25.82
C ALA A 74 43.35 15.43 -27.01
N LYS A 75 43.72 14.57 -27.96
CA LYS A 75 42.88 14.22 -29.10
C LYS A 75 41.66 13.38 -28.67
N SER A 76 41.86 12.32 -27.90
CA SER A 76 40.77 11.44 -27.46
C SER A 76 39.76 12.19 -26.58
N LEU A 77 40.23 13.09 -25.72
CA LEU A 77 39.36 13.94 -24.91
C LEU A 77 38.48 14.87 -25.77
N ARG A 78 39.05 15.48 -26.81
CA ARG A 78 38.30 16.34 -27.75
C ARG A 78 37.26 15.54 -28.54
N GLU A 79 37.63 14.36 -29.03
CA GLU A 79 36.72 13.47 -29.77
C GLU A 79 35.57 13.00 -28.87
N PHE A 80 35.87 12.66 -27.61
CA PHE A 80 34.86 12.35 -26.60
C PHE A 80 33.91 13.52 -26.34
N GLY A 81 34.42 14.76 -26.23
CA GLY A 81 33.59 15.95 -26.06
C GLY A 81 32.51 16.11 -27.13
N ILE A 82 32.86 15.86 -28.39
CA ILE A 82 31.91 15.88 -29.53
C ILE A 82 30.82 14.80 -29.36
N LYS A 83 31.19 13.62 -28.85
CA LYS A 83 30.23 12.55 -28.55
C LYS A 83 29.34 12.91 -27.36
N ALA A 84 29.92 13.49 -26.30
CA ALA A 84 29.24 13.87 -25.07
C ALA A 84 28.13 14.91 -25.30
N GLN A 85 28.34 15.88 -26.21
CA GLN A 85 27.31 16.86 -26.61
C GLN A 85 26.01 16.23 -27.15
N ASN A 86 26.09 14.99 -27.65
CA ASN A 86 24.96 14.26 -28.22
C ASN A 86 24.52 13.08 -27.33
N ALA A 87 25.08 12.97 -26.12
CA ALA A 87 24.80 11.89 -25.18
C ALA A 87 23.97 12.38 -23.99
N ASP A 88 23.20 11.48 -23.40
CA ASP A 88 22.51 11.72 -22.15
C ASP A 88 23.46 11.62 -20.97
N VAL A 89 24.36 10.63 -21.03
CA VAL A 89 25.34 10.37 -19.98
C VAL A 89 26.72 10.29 -20.60
N ALA A 90 27.67 11.04 -20.03
CA ALA A 90 29.08 11.01 -20.40
C ALA A 90 29.91 10.61 -19.19
N LEU A 91 30.69 9.53 -19.32
CA LEU A 91 31.58 9.04 -18.27
C LEU A 91 33.04 9.13 -18.72
N ILE A 92 33.90 9.68 -17.88
CA ILE A 92 35.36 9.59 -18.05
C ILE A 92 35.92 8.78 -16.89
N PHE A 93 36.64 7.70 -17.19
CA PHE A 93 37.44 6.97 -16.21
C PHE A 93 38.92 7.20 -16.51
N TYR A 94 39.70 7.56 -15.50
CA TYR A 94 41.15 7.70 -15.62
C TYR A 94 41.85 6.93 -14.50
N ALA A 95 42.81 6.08 -14.86
CA ALA A 95 43.73 5.43 -13.96
C ALA A 95 45.18 5.78 -14.32
N GLY A 96 45.99 6.15 -13.32
CA GLY A 96 47.40 6.51 -13.55
C GLY A 96 47.97 7.48 -12.51
N HIS A 97 49.08 8.14 -12.84
CA HIS A 97 49.61 9.24 -12.03
C HIS A 97 48.76 10.50 -12.19
N GLY A 98 48.56 11.19 -11.06
CA GLY A 98 48.00 12.52 -10.97
C GLY A 98 48.73 13.30 -9.89
N MET A 99 48.70 14.62 -9.98
CA MET A 99 49.31 15.51 -9.00
C MET A 99 48.54 16.82 -8.88
N GLN A 100 48.79 17.52 -7.78
CA GLN A 100 48.29 18.87 -7.58
C GLN A 100 49.42 19.90 -7.50
N VAL A 101 49.17 21.08 -8.06
CA VAL A 101 49.95 22.30 -7.87
C VAL A 101 48.97 23.46 -7.67
N ASP A 102 49.18 24.27 -6.64
CA ASP A 102 48.29 25.40 -6.30
C ASP A 102 46.80 25.04 -6.22
N ARG A 103 46.50 23.80 -5.75
CA ARG A 103 45.16 23.17 -5.66
C ARG A 103 44.50 22.85 -7.00
N GLU A 104 45.20 22.98 -8.12
CA GLU A 104 44.74 22.49 -9.41
C GLU A 104 45.21 21.05 -9.62
N ASN A 105 44.30 20.20 -10.12
CA ASN A 105 44.56 18.80 -10.38
C ASN A 105 45.03 18.56 -11.81
N TYR A 106 46.12 17.81 -11.95
CA TYR A 106 46.73 17.45 -13.23
C TYR A 106 46.87 15.93 -13.35
N LEU A 107 46.49 15.39 -14.50
CA LEU A 107 46.65 13.99 -14.88
C LEU A 107 47.87 13.87 -15.80
N ILE A 108 48.70 12.85 -15.57
CA ILE A 108 50.03 12.75 -16.17
C ILE A 108 50.05 11.73 -17.33
N PRO A 109 50.27 12.16 -18.58
CA PRO A 109 50.51 11.27 -19.73
C PRO A 109 51.83 10.51 -19.61
N ILE A 110 52.00 9.43 -20.38
CA ILE A 110 53.19 8.56 -20.26
C ILE A 110 54.50 9.23 -20.67
N ASP A 111 54.47 10.22 -21.55
CA ASP A 111 55.63 10.90 -22.11
C ASP A 111 56.07 12.13 -21.31
N ALA A 112 55.37 12.46 -20.21
CA ALA A 112 55.65 13.62 -19.39
C ALA A 112 57.07 13.61 -18.78
N ARG A 113 57.72 14.77 -18.82
CA ARG A 113 59.07 15.13 -18.38
C ARG A 113 59.02 16.41 -17.55
N LEU A 114 58.35 16.34 -16.40
CA LEU A 114 58.19 17.49 -15.51
C LEU A 114 59.51 17.82 -14.79
N GLU A 115 60.28 18.76 -15.33
CA GLU A 115 61.53 19.24 -14.75
C GLU A 115 61.35 20.51 -13.92
N ARG A 116 60.33 21.31 -14.21
CA ARG A 116 59.98 22.60 -13.60
C ARG A 116 58.46 22.73 -13.57
N GLU A 117 57.95 23.56 -12.67
CA GLU A 117 56.50 23.79 -12.51
C GLU A 117 55.82 24.27 -13.79
N ARG A 118 56.51 25.11 -14.58
CA ARG A 118 56.03 25.64 -15.86
C ARG A 118 55.74 24.56 -16.91
N ASP A 119 56.34 23.39 -16.76
CA ASP A 119 56.20 22.28 -17.72
C ASP A 119 54.81 21.63 -17.60
N LEU A 120 54.11 21.80 -16.47
CA LEU A 120 52.75 21.29 -16.24
C LEU A 120 51.74 21.79 -17.27
N ILE A 121 51.90 23.02 -17.74
CA ILE A 121 51.02 23.65 -18.74
C ILE A 121 51.10 22.92 -20.10
N TYR A 122 52.26 22.34 -20.40
CA TYR A 122 52.55 21.74 -21.71
C TYR A 122 52.52 20.21 -21.69
N GLU A 123 52.82 19.60 -20.53
CA GLU A 123 53.07 18.16 -20.43
C GLU A 123 52.06 17.43 -19.55
N ALA A 124 51.17 18.13 -18.85
CA ALA A 124 50.14 17.53 -18.00
C ALA A 124 48.73 17.97 -18.41
N MET A 125 47.74 17.10 -18.16
CA MET A 125 46.34 17.34 -18.52
C MET A 125 45.56 17.89 -17.31
N PRO A 126 45.11 19.15 -17.32
CA PRO A 126 44.32 19.69 -16.21
C PRO A 126 42.94 18.99 -16.12
N LEU A 127 42.52 18.64 -14.91
CA LEU A 127 41.24 17.97 -14.63
C LEU A 127 40.04 18.77 -15.16
N ASP A 128 40.10 20.10 -15.10
CA ASP A 128 39.02 20.98 -15.55
C ASP A 128 38.67 20.79 -17.03
N ARG A 129 39.63 20.34 -17.87
CA ARG A 129 39.31 19.98 -19.25
C ARG A 129 38.43 18.75 -19.32
N LEU A 130 38.68 17.73 -18.49
CA LEU A 130 37.84 16.53 -18.42
C LEU A 130 36.44 16.87 -17.90
N LEU A 131 36.35 17.73 -16.88
CA LEU A 131 35.07 18.22 -16.37
C LEU A 131 34.31 18.99 -17.45
N GLY A 132 35.01 19.83 -18.21
CA GLY A 132 34.45 20.58 -19.33
C GLY A 132 33.81 19.67 -20.38
N GLU A 133 34.50 18.60 -20.78
CA GLU A 133 33.96 17.65 -21.77
C GLU A 133 32.85 16.76 -21.20
N ALA A 134 32.99 16.23 -19.97
CA ALA A 134 31.97 15.37 -19.35
C ALA A 134 30.66 16.14 -19.10
N SER A 135 30.74 17.43 -18.77
CA SER A 135 29.57 18.29 -18.54
C SER A 135 28.81 18.68 -19.81
N GLN A 136 29.29 18.28 -20.99
CA GLN A 136 28.54 18.45 -22.24
C GLN A 136 27.34 17.50 -22.36
N ALA A 137 27.27 16.45 -21.54
CA ALA A 137 26.14 15.52 -21.55
C ALA A 137 24.83 16.21 -21.13
N ARG A 138 23.72 15.76 -21.72
CA ARG A 138 22.40 16.34 -21.50
C ARG A 138 21.87 16.14 -20.08
N VAL A 139 22.19 14.99 -19.46
CA VAL A 139 21.60 14.58 -18.17
C VAL A 139 22.65 14.44 -17.08
N LEU A 140 23.77 13.76 -17.37
CA LEU A 140 24.75 13.46 -16.32
C LEU A 140 26.18 13.32 -16.88
N GLY A 141 27.11 14.11 -16.32
CA GLY A 141 28.54 13.91 -16.46
C GLY A 141 29.12 13.14 -15.27
N ILE A 142 29.99 12.16 -15.50
CA ILE A 142 30.66 11.39 -14.44
C ILE A 142 32.16 11.37 -14.73
N VAL A 143 32.99 11.78 -13.78
CA VAL A 143 34.45 11.65 -13.87
C VAL A 143 34.96 10.82 -12.70
N ILE A 144 35.52 9.65 -12.99
CA ILE A 144 36.06 8.70 -12.02
C ILE A 144 37.58 8.70 -12.13
N LEU A 145 38.26 9.07 -11.04
CA LEU A 145 39.71 9.19 -10.99
C LEU A 145 40.29 8.13 -10.05
N ASP A 146 40.87 7.09 -10.65
CA ASP A 146 41.76 6.13 -10.00
C ASP A 146 43.22 6.59 -10.09
N ALA A 147 43.44 7.82 -9.62
CA ALA A 147 44.72 8.49 -9.68
C ALA A 147 45.00 9.18 -8.36
N CYS A 148 45.97 8.66 -7.61
CA CYS A 148 46.59 9.29 -6.43
C CYS A 148 47.80 8.45 -5.99
N ARG A 149 48.79 8.25 -6.87
CA ARG A 149 49.96 7.43 -6.57
C ARG A 149 51.20 8.30 -6.46
N ASN A 150 51.97 8.07 -5.40
CA ASN A 150 53.16 8.80 -4.94
C ASN A 150 53.80 9.61 -6.08
N ASN A 151 53.66 10.94 -6.07
CA ASN A 151 54.05 11.81 -7.17
C ASN A 151 55.56 11.67 -7.43
N PRO A 152 56.00 10.94 -8.48
CA PRO A 152 57.41 10.68 -8.72
C PRO A 152 58.15 11.93 -9.22
N PHE A 153 57.40 12.97 -9.60
CA PHE A 153 57.93 14.28 -9.99
C PHE A 153 58.00 15.27 -8.81
N ALA A 154 57.33 14.99 -7.69
CA ALA A 154 57.28 15.90 -6.54
C ALA A 154 58.67 16.22 -5.98
N GLU A 155 59.55 15.21 -5.84
CA GLU A 155 60.90 15.43 -5.33
C GLU A 155 61.74 16.31 -6.28
N LYS A 156 61.65 16.07 -7.60
CA LYS A 156 62.37 16.86 -8.62
C LYS A 156 61.89 18.31 -8.68
N LEU A 157 60.58 18.52 -8.57
CA LEU A 157 59.95 19.85 -8.55
C LEU A 157 60.28 20.60 -7.25
N ALA A 158 60.20 19.93 -6.10
CA ALA A 158 60.50 20.51 -4.79
C ALA A 158 61.98 20.94 -4.66
N GLN A 159 62.92 20.20 -5.23
CA GLN A 159 64.35 20.52 -5.18
C GLN A 159 64.70 21.87 -5.85
N LYS A 160 63.92 22.31 -6.84
CA LYS A 160 64.17 23.56 -7.59
C LYS A 160 63.47 24.80 -7.01
N VAL A 161 62.62 24.63 -6.00
CA VAL A 161 61.98 25.74 -5.28
C VAL A 161 62.93 26.26 -4.18
N GLN A 162 63.22 27.56 -4.19
CA GLN A 162 64.30 28.17 -3.39
C GLN A 162 64.01 28.29 -1.88
N THR A 163 62.75 28.14 -1.44
CA THR A 163 62.40 28.26 -0.02
C THR A 163 61.58 27.07 0.47
N ALA A 164 61.87 26.58 1.69
CA ALA A 164 61.19 25.43 2.29
C ALA A 164 59.68 25.65 2.49
N ARG A 165 59.26 26.91 2.67
CA ARG A 165 57.84 27.30 2.83
C ARG A 165 57.08 27.27 1.51
N ALA A 166 57.71 27.63 0.39
CA ALA A 166 57.13 27.47 -0.94
C ALA A 166 57.07 25.98 -1.34
N ARG A 167 58.10 25.17 -1.00
CA ARG A 167 58.09 23.71 -1.25
C ARG A 167 56.88 22.98 -0.67
N ALA A 168 56.48 23.31 0.55
CA ALA A 168 55.35 22.67 1.23
C ALA A 168 53.98 23.15 0.72
N MET A 169 53.94 24.28 0.01
CA MET A 169 52.70 24.84 -0.55
C MET A 169 52.48 24.50 -2.03
N SER A 170 53.56 24.26 -2.79
CA SER A 170 53.47 24.10 -4.25
C SER A 170 53.19 22.67 -4.72
N VAL A 171 53.47 21.63 -3.91
CA VAL A 171 53.22 20.22 -4.31
C VAL A 171 52.72 19.41 -3.10
N GLY A 172 51.40 19.27 -2.97
CA GLY A 172 50.77 18.43 -1.95
C GLY A 172 50.75 16.94 -2.36
N PRO A 173 50.65 16.00 -1.39
CA PRO A 173 50.38 14.59 -1.70
C PRO A 173 48.99 14.44 -2.34
N GLY A 174 48.80 13.44 -3.20
CA GLY A 174 47.50 13.13 -3.80
C GLY A 174 46.93 14.24 -4.71
N LEU A 175 45.63 14.15 -4.98
CA LEU A 175 44.86 15.15 -5.71
C LEU A 175 44.17 16.11 -4.73
N ALA A 176 44.07 17.37 -5.13
CA ALA A 176 43.31 18.41 -4.45
C ALA A 176 41.81 18.10 -4.46
N ARG A 177 41.10 18.69 -3.50
CA ARG A 177 39.64 18.70 -3.46
C ARG A 177 39.05 19.38 -4.70
N VAL A 178 37.95 18.85 -5.24
CA VAL A 178 37.24 19.42 -6.40
C VAL A 178 36.03 20.22 -5.91
N ASP A 179 36.22 21.52 -5.70
CA ASP A 179 35.18 22.40 -5.15
C ASP A 179 34.24 22.97 -6.22
N ALA A 180 34.72 23.18 -7.44
CA ALA A 180 33.95 23.73 -8.54
C ALA A 180 33.63 22.64 -9.56
N THR A 181 32.48 22.00 -9.41
CA THR A 181 31.96 21.03 -10.41
C THR A 181 30.90 21.70 -11.28
N PRO A 182 30.89 21.44 -12.60
CA PRO A 182 29.78 21.86 -13.45
C PRO A 182 28.45 21.26 -12.96
N LYS A 183 27.34 21.88 -13.36
CA LYS A 183 26.00 21.37 -13.04
C LYS A 183 25.84 19.93 -13.57
N ASP A 184 25.10 19.10 -12.84
CA ASP A 184 24.77 17.74 -13.25
C ASP A 184 26.03 16.89 -13.56
N THR A 185 27.14 17.18 -12.86
CA THR A 185 28.43 16.49 -13.01
C THR A 185 28.90 15.97 -11.65
N LEU A 186 29.25 14.68 -11.62
CA LEU A 186 29.79 14.00 -10.44
C LEU A 186 31.27 13.69 -10.66
N VAL A 187 32.10 13.94 -9.64
CA VAL A 187 33.51 13.53 -9.63
C VAL A 187 33.73 12.53 -8.50
N ALA A 188 34.29 11.36 -8.80
CA ALA A 188 34.59 10.32 -7.84
C ALA A 188 36.11 10.08 -7.78
N LEU A 189 36.71 10.31 -6.62
CA LEU A 189 38.13 10.07 -6.35
C LEU A 189 38.31 8.73 -5.64
N ALA A 190 39.38 8.01 -5.99
CA ALA A 190 39.75 6.75 -5.36
C ALA A 190 40.13 6.86 -3.87
N THR A 191 40.46 8.05 -3.38
CA THR A 191 40.82 8.32 -1.98
C THR A 191 40.42 9.75 -1.59
N ARG A 192 40.58 10.12 -0.31
CA ARG A 192 40.31 11.49 0.16
C ARG A 192 41.23 12.49 -0.53
N ALA A 193 40.79 13.74 -0.65
CA ALA A 193 41.67 14.83 -1.07
C ALA A 193 42.94 14.85 -0.20
N ASP A 194 44.07 15.13 -0.84
CA ASP A 194 45.40 15.15 -0.23
C ASP A 194 45.91 13.79 0.31
N ALA A 195 45.23 12.68 0.00
CA ALA A 195 45.64 11.32 0.38
C ALA A 195 46.14 10.51 -0.82
N LEU A 196 46.86 9.41 -0.54
CA LEU A 196 47.33 8.47 -1.56
C LEU A 196 46.32 7.33 -1.75
N ALA A 197 46.29 6.78 -2.96
CA ALA A 197 45.56 5.59 -3.37
C ALA A 197 46.57 4.47 -3.67
N GLU A 198 46.21 3.24 -3.32
CA GLU A 198 47.06 2.06 -3.49
C GLU A 198 46.94 1.52 -4.92
N ASP A 199 48.05 1.00 -5.47
CA ASP A 199 48.01 0.22 -6.72
C ASP A 199 47.39 -1.16 -6.53
N GLY A 200 47.42 -1.66 -5.30
CA GLY A 200 47.06 -3.03 -4.99
C GLY A 200 48.15 -4.02 -5.41
N GLU A 201 48.14 -5.20 -4.78
CA GLU A 201 49.05 -6.30 -5.11
C GLU A 201 48.40 -7.32 -6.07
N GLY A 202 47.11 -7.11 -6.39
CA GLY A 202 46.29 -7.99 -7.23
C GLY A 202 46.30 -7.62 -8.72
N ASN A 203 45.29 -8.11 -9.45
CA ASN A 203 45.12 -7.83 -10.87
C ASN A 203 44.65 -6.39 -11.16
N HIS A 204 44.01 -5.77 -10.18
CA HIS A 204 43.42 -4.43 -10.25
C HIS A 204 43.73 -3.62 -9.00
N SER A 205 43.61 -2.30 -9.09
CA SER A 205 43.61 -1.44 -7.90
C SER A 205 42.43 -1.78 -6.98
N PRO A 206 42.52 -1.53 -5.65
CA PRO A 206 41.40 -1.73 -4.75
C PRO A 206 40.14 -0.96 -5.16
N TYR A 207 40.32 0.22 -5.78
CA TYR A 207 39.20 1.04 -6.25
C TYR A 207 38.57 0.48 -7.52
N ALA A 208 39.38 0.09 -8.52
CA ALA A 208 38.91 -0.54 -9.74
C ALA A 208 38.20 -1.88 -9.46
N GLU A 209 38.76 -2.71 -8.57
CA GLU A 209 38.14 -3.97 -8.11
C GLU A 209 36.76 -3.72 -7.50
N ALA A 210 36.64 -2.72 -6.63
CA ALA A 210 35.37 -2.34 -6.02
C ALA A 210 34.37 -1.77 -7.03
N LEU A 211 34.81 -0.96 -8.01
CA LEU A 211 33.95 -0.49 -9.09
C LEU A 211 33.40 -1.67 -9.91
N LEU A 212 34.27 -2.58 -10.37
CA LEU A 212 33.90 -3.77 -11.14
C LEU A 212 32.91 -4.67 -10.39
N ALA A 213 33.09 -4.83 -9.08
CA ALA A 213 32.20 -5.63 -8.26
C ALA A 213 30.76 -5.06 -8.19
N ASN A 214 30.57 -3.75 -8.42
CA ASN A 214 29.26 -3.09 -8.28
C ASN A 214 28.65 -2.60 -9.60
N LEU A 215 29.43 -2.39 -10.67
CA LEU A 215 28.97 -1.73 -11.91
C LEU A 215 27.80 -2.46 -12.56
N GLU A 216 27.83 -3.78 -12.53
CA GLU A 216 26.83 -4.64 -13.15
C GLU A 216 25.71 -5.07 -12.20
N MET A 217 25.69 -4.57 -10.95
CA MET A 217 24.60 -4.84 -10.03
C MET A 217 23.30 -4.18 -10.50
N GLN A 218 22.29 -4.99 -10.77
CA GLN A 218 20.97 -4.50 -11.21
C GLN A 218 20.28 -3.67 -10.13
N GLY A 219 19.65 -2.57 -10.53
CA GLY A 219 18.86 -1.71 -9.65
C GLY A 219 19.68 -0.92 -8.63
N LEU A 220 21.01 -0.86 -8.75
CA LEU A 220 21.87 -0.12 -7.83
C LEU A 220 21.98 1.35 -8.25
N GLU A 221 21.35 2.23 -7.47
CA GLU A 221 21.36 3.69 -7.69
C GLU A 221 22.78 4.27 -7.49
N LEU A 222 23.17 5.26 -8.30
CA LEU A 222 24.52 5.84 -8.38
C LEU A 222 25.12 6.32 -7.03
N GLY A 223 24.35 7.03 -6.22
CA GLY A 223 24.77 7.46 -4.89
C GLY A 223 25.02 6.27 -3.96
N LEU A 224 24.14 5.27 -3.97
CA LEU A 224 24.36 4.03 -3.22
C LEU A 224 25.54 3.21 -3.78
N PHE A 225 25.71 3.18 -5.10
CA PHE A 225 26.84 2.55 -5.79
C PHE A 225 28.17 3.07 -5.23
N PHE A 226 28.39 4.39 -5.20
CA PHE A 226 29.65 4.94 -4.69
C PHE A 226 29.82 4.77 -3.18
N ARG A 227 28.74 4.75 -2.39
CA ARG A 227 28.83 4.40 -0.95
C ARG A 227 29.29 2.96 -0.76
N ARG A 228 28.78 2.00 -1.55
CA ARG A 228 29.22 0.59 -1.50
C ARG A 228 30.68 0.44 -1.93
N VAL A 229 31.07 1.11 -3.01
CA VAL A 229 32.46 1.15 -3.49
C VAL A 229 33.38 1.68 -2.38
N ARG A 230 33.03 2.79 -1.72
CA ARG A 230 33.78 3.34 -0.59
C ARG A 230 33.97 2.32 0.53
N ASP A 231 32.89 1.69 0.98
CA ASP A 231 32.94 0.76 2.10
C ASP A 231 33.76 -0.51 1.76
N GLN A 232 33.73 -0.96 0.50
CA GLN A 232 34.57 -2.07 0.03
C GLN A 232 36.05 -1.70 -0.02
N VAL A 233 36.40 -0.51 -0.50
CA VAL A 233 37.79 -0.03 -0.52
C VAL A 233 38.33 0.17 0.89
N LEU A 234 37.55 0.77 1.78
CA LEU A 234 37.91 0.90 3.20
C LEU A 234 38.23 -0.46 3.81
N LYS A 235 37.41 -1.48 3.52
CA LYS A 235 37.64 -2.84 4.00
C LYS A 235 38.89 -3.47 3.39
N ALA A 236 39.07 -3.39 2.07
CA ALA A 236 40.17 -4.01 1.34
C ALA A 236 41.54 -3.41 1.72
N THR A 237 41.57 -2.11 2.04
CA THR A 237 42.80 -1.37 2.39
C THR A 237 43.01 -1.23 3.90
N HIS A 238 42.19 -1.89 4.73
CA HIS A 238 42.23 -1.75 6.19
C HIS A 238 42.16 -0.28 6.67
N GLY A 239 41.33 0.52 6.00
CA GLY A 239 41.10 1.93 6.31
C GLY A 239 42.17 2.89 5.79
N ARG A 240 43.17 2.42 5.03
CA ARG A 240 44.23 3.28 4.48
C ARG A 240 43.77 4.13 3.29
N GLN A 241 42.76 3.67 2.56
CA GLN A 241 42.19 4.36 1.40
C GLN A 241 40.68 4.54 1.58
N GLU A 242 40.18 5.76 1.34
CA GLU A 242 38.76 6.10 1.49
C GLU A 242 38.26 6.92 0.30
N PRO A 243 37.55 6.31 -0.66
CA PRO A 243 36.99 7.01 -1.81
C PRO A 243 36.03 8.14 -1.42
N PHE A 244 36.01 9.20 -2.24
CA PHE A 244 35.18 10.38 -1.99
C PHE A 244 34.54 10.91 -3.27
N THR A 245 33.32 11.45 -3.18
CA THR A 245 32.57 12.00 -4.32
C THR A 245 32.29 13.49 -4.13
N PHE A 246 32.34 14.24 -5.22
CA PHE A 246 32.08 15.68 -5.30
C PHE A 246 31.04 15.98 -6.37
N GLY A 247 30.33 17.10 -6.22
CA GLY A 247 29.33 17.58 -7.18
C GLY A 247 27.88 17.33 -6.75
N SER A 248 26.96 17.78 -7.59
CA SER A 248 25.52 17.69 -7.37
C SER A 248 24.90 16.79 -8.43
N LEU A 249 24.15 15.78 -7.97
CA LEU A 249 23.31 14.96 -8.83
C LEU A 249 21.94 15.63 -9.03
N GLY A 250 21.31 15.39 -10.17
CA GLY A 250 19.92 15.77 -10.42
C GLY A 250 18.92 14.96 -9.57
N ALA A 251 17.64 15.34 -9.64
CA ALA A 251 16.58 14.66 -8.89
C ALA A 251 16.24 13.25 -9.43
N GLU A 252 16.51 12.99 -10.71
CA GLU A 252 16.28 11.67 -11.31
C GLU A 252 17.40 10.69 -10.94
N PRO A 253 17.08 9.50 -10.40
CA PRO A 253 18.08 8.51 -10.04
C PRO A 253 18.72 7.90 -11.29
N PHE A 254 20.04 7.77 -11.27
CA PHE A 254 20.79 7.07 -12.32
C PHE A 254 21.18 5.66 -11.88
N TYR A 255 21.08 4.72 -12.81
CA TYR A 255 21.48 3.31 -12.63
C TYR A 255 22.38 2.90 -13.80
N PHE A 256 23.57 2.37 -13.47
CA PHE A 256 24.44 1.74 -14.46
C PHE A 256 23.74 0.54 -15.10
N ASN A 257 23.14 -0.33 -14.28
CA ASN A 257 22.34 -1.47 -14.71
C ASN A 257 20.90 -1.38 -14.15
N PRO A 258 19.92 -0.81 -14.88
CA PRO A 258 18.54 -0.73 -14.40
C PRO A 258 17.85 -2.10 -14.39
N LEU A 259 16.83 -2.26 -13.54
CA LEU A 259 15.97 -3.46 -13.59
C LEU A 259 15.19 -3.51 -14.91
N PRO A 260 14.91 -4.70 -15.46
CA PRO A 260 14.01 -4.84 -16.60
C PRO A 260 12.63 -4.21 -16.33
N PRO A 261 11.91 -3.75 -17.36
CA PRO A 261 10.52 -3.32 -17.22
C PRO A 261 9.68 -4.42 -16.58
N ASN A 262 8.84 -4.07 -15.62
CA ASN A 262 8.01 -5.01 -14.87
C ASN A 262 6.76 -5.42 -15.68
N ALA A 263 6.57 -6.71 -15.92
CA ALA A 263 5.39 -7.27 -16.58
C ALA A 263 4.28 -7.57 -15.55
N PRO A 264 3.01 -7.28 -15.85
CA PRO A 264 1.94 -7.48 -14.89
C PRO A 264 1.58 -8.96 -14.67
N PRO A 265 1.08 -9.33 -13.47
CA PRO A 265 0.55 -10.66 -13.19
C PRO A 265 -0.58 -11.10 -14.14
N VAL A 266 -0.72 -12.40 -14.33
CA VAL A 266 -1.78 -13.01 -15.13
C VAL A 266 -2.81 -13.68 -14.22
N VAL A 267 -4.07 -13.26 -14.35
CA VAL A 267 -5.24 -13.83 -13.66
C VAL A 267 -6.14 -14.55 -14.67
N PRO A 268 -6.46 -15.85 -14.49
CA PRO A 268 -7.33 -16.58 -15.40
C PRO A 268 -8.80 -16.16 -15.25
N VAL A 269 -9.59 -16.36 -16.30
CA VAL A 269 -11.04 -16.15 -16.26
C VAL A 269 -11.68 -17.23 -15.37
N LEU A 270 -12.41 -16.79 -14.34
CA LEU A 270 -13.07 -17.68 -13.38
C LEU A 270 -14.55 -17.87 -13.72
N ALA A 271 -15.03 -19.12 -13.64
CA ALA A 271 -16.42 -19.46 -13.90
C ALA A 271 -17.32 -19.19 -12.67
N PRO A 272 -18.57 -18.72 -12.83
CA PRO A 272 -19.49 -18.52 -11.71
C PRO A 272 -19.79 -19.81 -10.94
N LEU A 273 -20.09 -19.69 -9.64
CA LEU A 273 -20.42 -20.81 -8.75
C LEU A 273 -21.76 -20.64 -8.03
N ASP A 274 -22.50 -21.74 -7.94
CA ASP A 274 -23.77 -21.83 -7.20
C ASP A 274 -23.60 -22.55 -5.84
N PHE A 275 -24.31 -22.05 -4.83
CA PHE A 275 -24.31 -22.53 -3.44
C PHE A 275 -25.74 -22.69 -2.92
N SER A 276 -25.97 -23.67 -2.04
CA SER A 276 -27.23 -23.87 -1.30
C SER A 276 -27.24 -23.03 -0.02
N ASP A 277 -28.38 -22.51 0.43
CA ASP A 277 -28.49 -21.71 1.68
C ASP A 277 -28.45 -22.56 2.97
N ASP A 278 -28.13 -23.86 2.86
CA ASP A 278 -28.06 -24.88 3.92
C ASP A 278 -26.86 -24.77 4.88
N LYS A 279 -26.07 -23.69 4.77
CA LYS A 279 -24.88 -23.40 5.58
C LYS A 279 -23.73 -24.39 5.41
N THR A 280 -23.67 -25.11 4.29
CA THR A 280 -22.55 -26.00 3.99
C THR A 280 -21.36 -25.23 3.36
N PRO A 281 -20.13 -25.38 3.89
CA PRO A 281 -18.93 -24.80 3.29
C PRO A 281 -18.58 -25.51 1.98
N LYS A 282 -18.32 -24.75 0.91
CA LYS A 282 -17.88 -25.31 -0.39
C LYS A 282 -16.63 -24.59 -0.93
N PRO A 283 -15.63 -25.33 -1.46
CA PRO A 283 -14.41 -24.73 -2.02
C PRO A 283 -14.64 -23.87 -3.26
N LEU A 284 -13.86 -22.80 -3.41
CA LEU A 284 -13.88 -21.88 -4.55
C LEU A 284 -12.93 -22.29 -5.68
N ASN A 285 -11.86 -23.04 -5.37
CA ASN A 285 -10.89 -23.59 -6.32
C ASN A 285 -10.26 -22.54 -7.27
N ILE A 286 -9.91 -21.36 -6.75
CA ILE A 286 -9.29 -20.29 -7.55
C ILE A 286 -7.79 -20.57 -7.73
N ALA A 287 -7.38 -21.02 -8.91
CA ALA A 287 -6.00 -21.39 -9.22
C ALA A 287 -5.54 -20.81 -10.57
N GLY A 288 -4.25 -20.96 -10.89
CA GLY A 288 -3.69 -20.57 -12.20
C GLY A 288 -3.14 -19.14 -12.29
N LEU A 289 -2.87 -18.50 -11.14
CA LEU A 289 -2.13 -17.23 -11.11
C LEU A 289 -0.67 -17.45 -11.52
N SER A 290 -0.13 -16.56 -12.35
CA SER A 290 1.28 -16.61 -12.79
C SER A 290 1.80 -15.21 -13.07
N ASP A 291 3.13 -15.07 -13.04
CA ASP A 291 3.81 -13.82 -13.35
C ASP A 291 4.86 -14.05 -14.45
N PRO A 292 4.92 -13.23 -15.52
CA PRO A 292 5.89 -13.40 -16.60
C PRO A 292 7.34 -13.22 -16.17
N ASP A 293 7.59 -12.38 -15.17
CA ASP A 293 8.93 -12.09 -14.64
C ASP A 293 9.34 -13.08 -13.53
N GLY A 294 8.42 -13.98 -13.15
CA GLY A 294 8.63 -14.97 -12.10
C GLY A 294 8.50 -14.40 -10.69
N ASP A 295 7.91 -13.20 -10.57
CA ASP A 295 7.74 -12.53 -9.29
C ASP A 295 6.77 -13.27 -8.36
N ARG A 296 7.00 -13.10 -7.05
CA ARG A 296 6.19 -13.77 -6.04
C ARG A 296 4.86 -13.04 -5.88
N LEU A 297 3.79 -13.70 -6.31
CA LEU A 297 2.45 -13.15 -6.24
C LEU A 297 1.87 -13.12 -4.81
N SER A 298 1.34 -11.96 -4.44
CA SER A 298 0.42 -11.79 -3.31
C SER A 298 -0.98 -11.46 -3.81
N VAL A 299 -1.99 -11.89 -3.06
CA VAL A 299 -3.39 -11.67 -3.39
C VAL A 299 -4.04 -10.91 -2.26
N ARG A 300 -4.84 -9.89 -2.57
CA ARG A 300 -5.60 -9.11 -1.60
C ARG A 300 -7.09 -9.21 -1.90
N ILE A 301 -7.91 -9.55 -0.91
CA ILE A 301 -9.36 -9.56 -1.08
C ILE A 301 -9.87 -8.11 -1.17
N THR A 302 -10.54 -7.75 -2.26
CA THR A 302 -11.02 -6.38 -2.54
C THR A 302 -12.55 -6.26 -2.50
N GLY A 303 -13.27 -7.37 -2.33
CA GLY A 303 -14.72 -7.36 -2.22
C GLY A 303 -15.25 -8.75 -1.90
N LEU A 304 -16.27 -8.81 -1.05
CA LEU A 304 -16.85 -10.06 -0.57
C LEU A 304 -18.27 -10.27 -1.12
N PRO A 305 -18.66 -11.51 -1.43
CA PRO A 305 -20.03 -11.87 -1.74
C PRO A 305 -20.95 -11.71 -0.50
N LYS A 306 -22.23 -11.42 -0.73
CA LYS A 306 -23.27 -11.31 0.31
C LYS A 306 -23.76 -12.70 0.76
N GLY A 307 -24.41 -12.77 1.93
CA GLY A 307 -25.16 -13.95 2.34
C GLY A 307 -24.32 -15.12 2.87
N GLY A 308 -23.10 -14.85 3.31
CA GLY A 308 -22.21 -15.88 3.86
C GLY A 308 -20.84 -15.34 4.23
N ALA A 309 -19.96 -16.25 4.65
CA ALA A 309 -18.58 -15.96 5.04
C ALA A 309 -17.59 -16.62 4.09
N LEU A 310 -16.57 -15.86 3.68
CA LEU A 310 -15.38 -16.37 2.99
C LEU A 310 -14.39 -16.89 4.03
N GLN A 311 -13.82 -18.07 3.83
CA GLN A 311 -12.97 -18.73 4.82
C GLN A 311 -11.71 -19.34 4.20
N LEU A 312 -10.65 -19.39 5.00
CA LEU A 312 -9.44 -20.17 4.76
C LEU A 312 -9.21 -21.08 5.98
N GLY A 313 -9.60 -22.36 5.86
CA GLY A 313 -9.71 -23.24 7.02
C GLY A 313 -10.75 -22.68 8.00
N ASP A 314 -10.38 -22.51 9.27
CA ASP A 314 -11.28 -21.97 10.30
C ASP A 314 -11.32 -20.43 10.34
N ARG A 315 -10.45 -19.76 9.58
CA ARG A 315 -10.35 -18.30 9.58
C ARG A 315 -11.35 -17.68 8.61
N VAL A 316 -12.25 -16.84 9.12
CA VAL A 316 -13.08 -15.94 8.29
C VAL A 316 -12.23 -14.82 7.73
N LEU A 317 -12.34 -14.58 6.43
CA LEU A 317 -11.60 -13.55 5.71
C LEU A 317 -12.43 -12.27 5.55
N LEU A 318 -11.75 -11.13 5.65
CA LEU A 318 -12.33 -9.80 5.49
C LEU A 318 -11.76 -9.11 4.25
N MET A 319 -12.43 -8.04 3.79
CA MET A 319 -11.86 -7.16 2.78
C MET A 319 -10.53 -6.58 3.29
N GLY A 320 -9.53 -6.55 2.41
CA GLY A 320 -8.16 -6.14 2.72
C GLY A 320 -7.23 -7.28 3.13
N ASP A 321 -7.76 -8.46 3.46
CA ASP A 321 -6.93 -9.62 3.83
C ASP A 321 -6.00 -10.03 2.70
N ALA A 322 -4.72 -10.22 3.05
CA ALA A 322 -3.68 -10.67 2.15
C ALA A 322 -3.48 -12.19 2.26
N LEU A 323 -3.35 -12.82 1.10
CA LEU A 323 -3.19 -14.25 0.89
C LEU A 323 -2.03 -14.51 -0.09
N THR A 324 -1.46 -15.70 -0.04
CA THR A 324 -0.64 -16.21 -1.15
C THR A 324 -1.53 -16.74 -2.27
N ALA A 325 -0.99 -16.85 -3.48
CA ALA A 325 -1.68 -17.51 -4.59
C ALA A 325 -2.14 -18.95 -4.24
N GLU A 326 -1.37 -19.66 -3.41
CA GLU A 326 -1.72 -21.00 -2.93
C GLU A 326 -2.89 -20.98 -1.93
N GLN A 327 -2.92 -19.99 -1.03
CA GLN A 327 -4.01 -19.83 -0.07
C GLN A 327 -5.33 -19.45 -0.77
N LEU A 328 -5.26 -18.64 -1.83
CA LEU A 328 -6.42 -18.31 -2.66
C LEU A 328 -7.10 -19.58 -3.24
N GLY A 329 -6.32 -20.57 -3.64
CA GLY A 329 -6.83 -21.85 -4.14
C GLY A 329 -7.52 -22.72 -3.08
N LYS A 330 -7.34 -22.41 -1.80
CA LYS A 330 -7.87 -23.16 -0.65
C LYS A 330 -9.10 -22.50 -0.02
N LEU A 331 -9.60 -21.41 -0.60
CA LEU A 331 -10.75 -20.69 -0.03
C LEU A 331 -12.03 -21.50 -0.12
N THR A 332 -12.85 -21.37 0.92
CA THR A 332 -14.22 -21.87 0.99
C THR A 332 -15.19 -20.70 1.19
N PHE A 333 -16.42 -20.86 0.71
CA PHE A 333 -17.51 -19.95 1.02
C PHE A 333 -18.64 -20.73 1.71
N THR A 334 -19.16 -20.15 2.78
CA THR A 334 -20.19 -20.76 3.63
C THR A 334 -21.38 -19.82 3.73
N PRO A 335 -22.51 -20.13 3.09
CA PRO A 335 -23.74 -19.35 3.21
C PRO A 335 -24.24 -19.28 4.65
N ASP A 336 -24.84 -18.16 5.06
CA ASP A 336 -25.35 -17.97 6.43
C ASP A 336 -26.86 -18.23 6.56
N GLY A 337 -27.54 -18.49 5.44
CA GLY A 337 -28.99 -18.71 5.35
C GLY A 337 -29.83 -17.41 5.39
N SER A 338 -29.20 -16.24 5.42
CA SER A 338 -29.90 -14.93 5.45
C SER A 338 -30.28 -14.42 4.07
N TYR A 339 -29.76 -15.03 2.99
CA TYR A 339 -29.87 -14.50 1.64
C TYR A 339 -29.97 -15.61 0.58
N THR A 340 -30.83 -15.40 -0.41
CA THR A 340 -30.92 -16.18 -1.65
C THR A 340 -30.93 -15.22 -2.85
N GLY A 341 -30.30 -15.62 -3.96
CA GLY A 341 -30.14 -14.82 -5.16
C GLY A 341 -28.68 -14.58 -5.55
N GLN A 342 -28.43 -13.46 -6.25
CA GLN A 342 -27.10 -13.08 -6.71
C GLN A 342 -26.29 -12.49 -5.54
N ALA A 343 -25.42 -13.29 -4.93
CA ALA A 343 -24.57 -12.85 -3.82
C ALA A 343 -23.53 -11.81 -4.27
N GLY A 344 -23.24 -11.74 -5.57
CA GLY A 344 -22.23 -10.85 -6.14
C GLY A 344 -20.85 -11.49 -6.20
N PRO A 345 -19.84 -10.77 -6.70
CA PRO A 345 -18.52 -11.35 -6.88
C PRO A 345 -17.68 -11.30 -5.60
N LEU A 346 -16.93 -12.38 -5.36
CA LEU A 346 -15.65 -12.28 -4.67
C LEU A 346 -14.68 -11.56 -5.62
N THR A 347 -14.10 -10.44 -5.18
CA THR A 347 -13.06 -9.74 -5.95
C THR A 347 -11.75 -9.73 -5.19
N PHE A 348 -10.65 -9.81 -5.92
CA PHE A 348 -9.31 -9.77 -5.37
C PHE A 348 -8.33 -9.07 -6.32
N ALA A 349 -7.27 -8.49 -5.79
CA ALA A 349 -6.14 -7.96 -6.54
C ALA A 349 -4.95 -8.91 -6.42
N VAL A 350 -4.24 -9.15 -7.51
CA VAL A 350 -3.00 -9.92 -7.56
C VAL A 350 -1.86 -8.95 -7.82
N GLU A 351 -0.88 -8.95 -6.93
CA GLU A 351 0.27 -8.05 -6.90
C GLU A 351 1.55 -8.87 -7.07
N ASP A 352 2.50 -8.39 -7.87
CA ASP A 352 3.84 -9.00 -8.06
C ASP A 352 4.90 -8.50 -7.05
N GLY A 353 4.58 -7.45 -6.28
CA GLY A 353 5.52 -6.81 -5.36
C GLY A 353 6.54 -5.88 -6.03
N ARG A 354 6.44 -5.68 -7.35
CA ARG A 354 7.18 -4.69 -8.16
C ARG A 354 6.31 -3.56 -8.68
N GLY A 355 5.02 -3.58 -8.35
CA GLY A 355 4.09 -2.46 -8.49
C GLY A 355 3.05 -2.66 -9.58
N ALA A 356 3.00 -3.81 -10.26
CA ALA A 356 1.86 -4.13 -11.11
C ALA A 356 0.79 -4.88 -10.32
N ASN A 357 -0.46 -4.51 -10.56
CA ASN A 357 -1.62 -5.16 -9.97
C ASN A 357 -2.63 -5.56 -11.05
N VAL A 358 -3.26 -6.71 -10.88
CA VAL A 358 -4.33 -7.19 -11.77
C VAL A 358 -5.50 -7.70 -10.94
N ALA A 359 -6.71 -7.25 -11.28
CA ALA A 359 -7.92 -7.64 -10.58
C ALA A 359 -8.47 -8.99 -11.08
N GLY A 360 -8.93 -9.82 -10.16
CA GLY A 360 -9.68 -11.05 -10.39
C GLY A 360 -11.07 -11.00 -9.77
N SER A 361 -12.02 -11.73 -10.36
CA SER A 361 -13.42 -11.75 -9.92
C SER A 361 -14.04 -13.14 -10.11
N LEU A 362 -14.75 -13.62 -9.08
CA LEU A 362 -15.52 -14.86 -9.09
C LEU A 362 -16.96 -14.58 -8.65
N PHE A 363 -17.92 -14.80 -9.55
CA PHE A 363 -19.35 -14.57 -9.25
C PHE A 363 -19.96 -15.72 -8.46
N ILE A 364 -20.70 -15.40 -7.40
CA ILE A 364 -21.37 -16.36 -6.52
C ILE A 364 -22.89 -16.11 -6.53
N LYS A 365 -23.64 -17.21 -6.60
CA LYS A 365 -25.10 -17.23 -6.46
C LYS A 365 -25.50 -18.21 -5.36
N ILE A 366 -26.44 -17.81 -4.51
CA ILE A 366 -26.99 -18.65 -3.45
C ILE A 366 -28.42 -19.03 -3.83
N VAL A 367 -28.77 -20.31 -3.75
CA VAL A 367 -30.10 -20.86 -4.04
C VAL A 367 -30.70 -21.42 -2.76
N ALA A 368 -32.02 -21.36 -2.63
CA ALA A 368 -32.73 -21.94 -1.49
C ALA A 368 -32.51 -23.45 -1.46
N ALA A 369 -32.14 -23.97 -0.29
CA ALA A 369 -32.16 -25.39 0.03
C ALA A 369 -33.61 -25.86 0.12
N ASN A 370 -33.83 -27.13 -0.22
CA ASN A 370 -35.15 -27.77 -0.13
C ASN A 370 -35.48 -28.15 1.32
N ARG A 371 -36.55 -27.60 1.88
CA ARG A 371 -37.04 -27.81 3.26
C ARG A 371 -38.24 -28.76 3.23
N PRO A 372 -38.36 -29.67 4.22
CA PRO A 372 -39.47 -30.61 4.24
C PRO A 372 -40.82 -29.93 4.54
N PRO A 373 -41.93 -30.53 4.08
CA PRO A 373 -43.28 -30.05 4.36
C PRO A 373 -43.59 -29.96 5.86
N ALA A 374 -44.36 -28.95 6.27
CA ALA A 374 -44.85 -28.80 7.63
C ALA A 374 -46.23 -29.48 7.80
N VAL A 375 -46.32 -30.39 8.76
CA VAL A 375 -47.56 -31.10 9.14
C VAL A 375 -47.90 -30.82 10.61
N GLU A 376 -49.18 -30.97 10.96
CA GLU A 376 -49.61 -30.79 12.36
C GLU A 376 -49.01 -31.87 13.28
N PRO A 377 -48.70 -31.54 14.55
CA PRO A 377 -48.25 -32.51 15.53
C PRO A 377 -49.32 -33.57 15.84
N GLU A 378 -48.89 -34.71 16.39
CA GLU A 378 -49.79 -35.83 16.72
C GLU A 378 -50.98 -35.37 17.59
N ARG A 379 -52.20 -35.75 17.18
CA ARG A 379 -53.44 -35.34 17.83
C ARG A 379 -54.25 -36.55 18.27
N GLN A 380 -54.87 -36.46 19.45
CA GLN A 380 -55.87 -37.44 19.91
C GLN A 380 -57.28 -36.84 19.79
N LEU A 381 -58.22 -37.65 19.29
CA LEU A 381 -59.62 -37.29 19.09
C LEU A 381 -60.52 -38.30 19.81
N HIS A 382 -61.39 -37.81 20.69
CA HIS A 382 -62.49 -38.58 21.28
C HIS A 382 -63.81 -38.17 20.61
N THR A 383 -64.47 -39.06 19.85
CA THR A 383 -65.63 -38.69 18.99
C THR A 383 -66.59 -39.86 18.70
N VAL A 384 -67.84 -39.57 18.30
CA VAL A 384 -68.86 -40.57 17.88
C VAL A 384 -69.22 -40.51 16.38
N ALA A 385 -68.74 -39.48 15.66
CA ALA A 385 -68.73 -39.28 14.21
C ALA A 385 -68.57 -37.77 13.97
N LEU A 386 -67.45 -37.33 13.39
CA LEU A 386 -67.16 -35.90 13.19
C LEU A 386 -66.19 -35.70 12.00
N PRO A 387 -66.09 -34.47 11.45
CA PRO A 387 -64.91 -34.07 10.68
C PRO A 387 -63.64 -34.28 11.52
N LEU A 388 -62.58 -34.80 10.90
CA LEU A 388 -61.27 -34.97 11.55
C LEU A 388 -60.60 -33.62 11.83
N GLY A 389 -60.97 -32.56 11.10
CA GLY A 389 -60.52 -31.20 11.34
C GLY A 389 -59.00 -31.03 11.19
N LEU A 390 -58.41 -31.73 10.22
CA LEU A 390 -56.98 -31.66 9.90
C LEU A 390 -56.69 -30.38 9.13
N ARG A 391 -55.57 -29.70 9.43
CA ARG A 391 -55.14 -28.56 8.61
C ARG A 391 -54.44 -29.03 7.35
N VAL A 392 -54.55 -28.21 6.30
CA VAL A 392 -53.81 -28.40 5.05
C VAL A 392 -52.31 -28.20 5.34
N PRO A 393 -51.44 -29.18 5.03
CA PRO A 393 -49.99 -29.02 5.15
C PRO A 393 -49.47 -27.88 4.30
N LEU A 394 -48.37 -27.25 4.74
CA LEU A 394 -47.72 -26.16 4.00
C LEU A 394 -46.26 -26.51 3.77
N ASP A 395 -45.76 -26.21 2.58
CA ASP A 395 -44.34 -26.32 2.26
C ASP A 395 -43.65 -24.97 2.50
N PRO A 396 -42.55 -24.91 3.26
CA PRO A 396 -41.82 -23.66 3.49
C PRO A 396 -41.28 -23.00 2.21
N ASP A 397 -41.02 -23.79 1.16
CA ASP A 397 -40.46 -23.32 -0.11
C ASP A 397 -41.52 -23.20 -1.22
N GLY A 398 -42.77 -23.56 -0.91
CA GLY A 398 -43.92 -23.43 -1.81
C GLY A 398 -44.03 -24.56 -2.83
N ASP A 399 -43.31 -25.66 -2.63
CA ASP A 399 -43.36 -26.82 -3.52
C ASP A 399 -44.73 -27.53 -3.47
N PRO A 400 -45.23 -28.09 -4.58
CA PRO A 400 -46.49 -28.84 -4.60
C PRO A 400 -46.44 -30.08 -3.70
N LEU A 401 -47.45 -30.25 -2.85
CA LEU A 401 -47.49 -31.33 -1.87
C LEU A 401 -48.30 -32.54 -2.33
N PHE A 402 -47.77 -33.74 -2.04
CA PHE A 402 -48.40 -35.02 -2.34
C PHE A 402 -48.67 -35.79 -1.05
N ILE A 403 -49.95 -36.03 -0.76
CA ILE A 403 -50.36 -36.72 0.46
C ILE A 403 -50.75 -38.16 0.16
N THR A 404 -50.12 -39.10 0.87
CA THR A 404 -50.41 -40.54 0.78
C THR A 404 -50.79 -41.07 2.15
N VAL A 405 -51.93 -41.76 2.24
CA VAL A 405 -52.38 -42.40 3.50
C VAL A 405 -51.41 -43.53 3.86
N SER A 406 -50.81 -43.46 5.05
CA SER A 406 -49.87 -44.47 5.56
C SER A 406 -50.52 -45.43 6.56
N GLU A 407 -51.58 -45.01 7.25
CA GLU A 407 -52.29 -45.83 8.24
C GLU A 407 -53.78 -45.43 8.29
N VAL A 408 -54.67 -46.41 8.47
CA VAL A 408 -56.10 -46.17 8.71
C VAL A 408 -56.53 -46.85 10.01
N PRO A 409 -57.54 -46.32 10.73
CA PRO A 409 -58.01 -46.90 11.98
C PRO A 409 -58.46 -48.36 11.80
N GLY A 410 -58.23 -49.19 12.81
CA GLY A 410 -58.65 -50.61 12.80
C GLY A 410 -60.15 -50.80 12.99
N VAL A 411 -60.85 -49.77 13.46
CA VAL A 411 -62.30 -49.74 13.65
C VAL A 411 -62.86 -48.46 13.00
N GLY A 412 -63.99 -48.58 12.30
CA GLY A 412 -64.58 -47.47 11.55
C GLY A 412 -63.90 -47.20 10.20
N VAL A 413 -64.32 -46.14 9.52
CA VAL A 413 -63.80 -45.74 8.21
C VAL A 413 -63.60 -44.23 8.15
N VAL A 414 -62.41 -43.79 7.75
CA VAL A 414 -62.19 -42.38 7.38
C VAL A 414 -62.69 -42.18 5.95
N ARG A 415 -63.57 -41.20 5.74
CA ARG A 415 -64.20 -40.92 4.45
C ARG A 415 -63.81 -39.56 3.90
N LYS A 416 -63.67 -39.52 2.57
CA LYS A 416 -63.61 -38.29 1.76
C LYS A 416 -64.98 -37.59 1.77
N SER A 417 -65.01 -36.34 1.27
CA SER A 417 -66.21 -35.53 1.14
C SER A 417 -67.25 -36.10 0.17
N ASP A 418 -66.84 -36.94 -0.77
CA ASP A 418 -67.72 -37.71 -1.67
C ASP A 418 -68.29 -38.99 -1.03
N GLY A 419 -67.91 -39.29 0.22
CA GLY A 419 -68.34 -40.47 0.97
C GLY A 419 -67.48 -41.72 0.75
N ALA A 420 -66.45 -41.69 -0.10
CA ALA A 420 -65.56 -42.82 -0.31
C ALA A 420 -64.65 -43.08 0.91
N GLY A 421 -64.53 -44.34 1.32
CA GLY A 421 -63.63 -44.75 2.41
C GLY A 421 -62.17 -44.82 1.97
N LEU A 422 -61.27 -44.25 2.78
CA LEU A 422 -59.83 -44.24 2.56
C LEU A 422 -59.18 -45.57 2.95
N LYS A 423 -58.14 -45.96 2.20
CA LYS A 423 -57.26 -47.10 2.45
C LYS A 423 -55.80 -46.66 2.47
N VAL A 424 -54.94 -47.48 3.07
CA VAL A 424 -53.48 -47.28 3.00
C VAL A 424 -53.04 -47.27 1.53
N GLY A 425 -52.20 -46.29 1.16
CA GLY A 425 -51.73 -46.06 -0.20
C GLY A 425 -52.60 -45.10 -1.02
N ASP A 426 -53.80 -44.74 -0.56
CA ASP A 426 -54.64 -43.77 -1.26
C ASP A 426 -53.99 -42.39 -1.27
N ARG A 427 -54.13 -41.68 -2.39
CA ARG A 427 -53.73 -40.28 -2.51
C ARG A 427 -54.88 -39.35 -2.15
N VAL A 428 -54.55 -38.31 -1.39
CA VAL A 428 -55.49 -37.27 -0.93
C VAL A 428 -54.96 -35.92 -1.40
N ALA A 429 -55.83 -35.10 -2.00
CA ALA A 429 -55.45 -33.72 -2.33
C ALA A 429 -55.32 -32.90 -1.03
N PRO A 430 -54.37 -31.96 -0.91
CA PRO A 430 -54.17 -31.16 0.31
C PRO A 430 -55.46 -30.54 0.88
N GLU A 431 -56.34 -30.05 0.01
CA GLU A 431 -57.60 -29.38 0.34
C GLU A 431 -58.67 -30.38 0.83
N GLU A 432 -58.60 -31.61 0.34
CA GLU A 432 -59.51 -32.71 0.71
C GLU A 432 -59.20 -33.23 2.12
N LEU A 433 -57.94 -33.11 2.57
CA LEU A 433 -57.51 -33.52 3.91
C LEU A 433 -58.33 -32.85 5.02
N SER A 434 -58.63 -31.56 4.84
CA SER A 434 -59.42 -30.77 5.79
C SER A 434 -60.90 -31.17 5.88
N LYS A 435 -61.39 -31.90 4.87
CA LYS A 435 -62.78 -32.33 4.74
C LYS A 435 -63.01 -33.78 5.15
N LEU A 436 -61.96 -34.50 5.51
CA LEU A 436 -62.07 -35.90 5.92
C LEU A 436 -62.97 -36.03 7.16
N THR A 437 -63.81 -37.05 7.13
CA THR A 437 -64.72 -37.39 8.23
C THR A 437 -64.40 -38.79 8.74
N TYR A 438 -64.69 -39.05 10.01
CA TYR A 438 -64.60 -40.39 10.59
C TYR A 438 -65.99 -40.95 10.86
N ASP A 439 -66.29 -42.11 10.29
CA ASP A 439 -67.54 -42.87 10.50
C ASP A 439 -67.24 -44.14 11.31
N PRO A 440 -67.65 -44.21 12.60
CA PRO A 440 -67.43 -45.39 13.44
C PRO A 440 -68.41 -46.55 13.15
N GLY A 441 -69.44 -46.36 12.32
CA GLY A 441 -70.46 -47.37 12.06
C GLY A 441 -71.22 -47.81 13.32
N LEU A 442 -71.32 -49.12 13.55
CA LEU A 442 -71.96 -49.72 14.73
C LEU A 442 -70.96 -50.14 15.83
N ALA A 443 -69.71 -49.66 15.76
CA ALA A 443 -68.67 -50.06 16.69
C ALA A 443 -68.95 -49.61 18.14
N PRO A 444 -68.61 -50.44 19.15
CA PRO A 444 -68.72 -50.06 20.56
C PRO A 444 -67.69 -48.99 20.94
N GLN A 445 -67.86 -48.39 22.12
CA GLN A 445 -66.92 -47.41 22.67
C GLN A 445 -65.54 -48.04 22.90
N GLY A 446 -64.48 -47.26 22.66
CA GLY A 446 -63.10 -47.70 22.81
C GLY A 446 -62.16 -47.10 21.76
N GLU A 447 -60.90 -47.51 21.77
CA GLU A 447 -59.90 -47.08 20.79
C GLU A 447 -60.27 -47.55 19.38
N ALA A 448 -60.34 -46.62 18.42
CA ALA A 448 -60.57 -46.94 17.01
C ALA A 448 -59.27 -47.20 16.24
N GLY A 449 -58.16 -46.67 16.73
CA GLY A 449 -56.83 -46.76 16.10
C GLY A 449 -56.36 -45.43 15.53
N THR A 450 -55.34 -45.48 14.67
CA THR A 450 -54.66 -44.29 14.16
C THR A 450 -54.96 -44.07 12.68
N PHE A 451 -55.22 -42.83 12.31
CA PHE A 451 -55.12 -42.38 10.93
C PHE A 451 -53.79 -41.65 10.74
N ALA A 452 -52.97 -42.10 9.80
CA ALA A 452 -51.68 -41.47 9.49
C ALA A 452 -51.52 -41.25 7.99
N TYR A 453 -50.79 -40.19 7.64
CA TYR A 453 -50.48 -39.86 6.26
C TYR A 453 -49.09 -39.24 6.15
N VAL A 454 -48.45 -39.49 5.01
CA VAL A 454 -47.15 -38.92 4.64
C VAL A 454 -47.37 -37.82 3.60
N VAL A 455 -46.70 -36.70 3.80
CA VAL A 455 -46.65 -35.55 2.90
C VAL A 455 -45.25 -35.48 2.29
N ASP A 456 -45.19 -35.38 0.97
CA ASP A 456 -43.98 -35.42 0.17
C ASP A 456 -43.97 -34.23 -0.79
N ASP A 457 -42.84 -33.54 -0.91
CA ASP A 457 -42.64 -32.38 -1.81
C ASP A 457 -42.07 -32.78 -3.19
N GLN A 458 -41.76 -34.06 -3.42
CA GLN A 458 -41.07 -34.61 -4.59
C GLN A 458 -39.67 -34.06 -4.88
N ARG A 459 -39.11 -33.29 -3.95
CA ARG A 459 -37.74 -32.75 -3.98
C ARG A 459 -36.86 -33.30 -2.86
N GLY A 460 -37.40 -34.24 -2.09
CA GLY A 460 -36.70 -35.05 -1.09
C GLY A 460 -37.10 -34.73 0.35
N GLY A 461 -37.97 -33.73 0.56
CA GLY A 461 -38.55 -33.41 1.85
C GLY A 461 -39.81 -34.24 2.12
N ARG A 462 -39.88 -34.79 3.33
CA ARG A 462 -40.97 -35.69 3.73
C ARG A 462 -41.36 -35.48 5.18
N ALA A 463 -42.65 -35.47 5.46
CA ALA A 463 -43.19 -35.36 6.81
C ALA A 463 -44.37 -36.32 7.02
N GLU A 464 -44.57 -36.78 8.25
CA GLU A 464 -45.66 -37.69 8.61
C GLU A 464 -46.53 -37.08 9.72
N ALA A 465 -47.84 -37.15 9.57
CA ALA A 465 -48.80 -36.75 10.58
C ALA A 465 -49.66 -37.94 11.03
N ARG A 466 -50.04 -37.91 12.31
CA ARG A 466 -50.75 -39.01 13.00
C ARG A 466 -51.91 -38.47 13.83
N VAL A 467 -53.04 -39.16 13.76
CA VAL A 467 -54.28 -38.82 14.47
C VAL A 467 -54.80 -40.08 15.14
N ARG A 468 -54.75 -40.14 16.47
CA ARG A 468 -55.36 -41.25 17.23
C ARG A 468 -56.84 -40.97 17.45
N ILE A 469 -57.68 -41.95 17.18
CA ILE A 469 -59.13 -41.83 17.24
C ILE A 469 -59.66 -42.81 18.28
N ALA A 470 -60.49 -42.31 19.19
CA ALA A 470 -61.23 -43.10 20.16
C ALA A 470 -62.73 -42.79 20.06
N ILE A 471 -63.56 -43.83 20.14
CA ILE A 471 -65.03 -43.74 20.04
C ILE A 471 -65.61 -43.37 21.41
N GLY A 472 -66.21 -42.17 21.51
CA GLY A 472 -66.80 -41.62 22.73
C GLY A 472 -68.24 -42.11 23.01
N THR A 473 -68.86 -41.58 24.07
CA THR A 473 -70.24 -41.90 24.45
C THR A 473 -71.27 -41.19 23.55
N ARG A 474 -72.29 -41.91 23.06
CA ARG A 474 -73.39 -41.32 22.28
C ARG A 474 -74.39 -40.65 23.25
N PRO A 475 -74.75 -39.36 23.09
CA PRO A 475 -75.73 -38.72 23.98
C PRO A 475 -77.13 -39.32 23.77
N ALA A 476 -77.82 -39.65 24.85
CA ALA A 476 -79.21 -40.10 24.81
C ALA A 476 -80.16 -38.89 24.71
N GLY A 477 -80.61 -38.57 23.49
CA GLY A 477 -81.84 -37.81 23.22
C GLY A 477 -81.75 -36.26 23.19
N GLY A 478 -82.29 -35.67 22.11
CA GLY A 478 -82.87 -34.31 22.09
C GLY A 478 -82.04 -33.17 21.48
N GLY A 479 -82.45 -32.75 20.27
CA GLY A 479 -82.02 -31.58 19.49
C GLY A 479 -81.24 -30.45 20.18
N GLY A 480 -79.95 -30.34 19.82
CA GLY A 480 -79.07 -29.21 20.09
C GLY A 480 -77.69 -29.48 19.46
N ALA A 481 -77.12 -28.52 18.76
CA ALA A 481 -75.88 -28.66 17.99
C ALA A 481 -74.72 -29.28 18.82
N PRO A 482 -73.88 -30.15 18.22
CA PRO A 482 -72.82 -30.83 18.95
C PRO A 482 -71.73 -29.85 19.40
N ASN A 483 -71.58 -29.67 20.71
CA ASN A 483 -70.43 -29.01 21.31
C ASN A 483 -69.20 -29.92 21.19
N VAL A 484 -68.19 -29.44 20.47
CA VAL A 484 -66.88 -30.07 20.31
C VAL A 484 -66.09 -29.88 21.61
N ALA A 485 -65.81 -30.97 22.33
CA ALA A 485 -64.83 -30.96 23.41
C ALA A 485 -63.46 -31.37 22.86
N THR A 486 -62.67 -30.40 22.42
CA THR A 486 -61.23 -30.57 22.16
C THR A 486 -60.47 -30.50 23.48
N THR A 487 -60.00 -31.64 23.99
CA THR A 487 -58.96 -31.66 25.02
C THR A 487 -57.61 -31.50 24.34
N HIS A 488 -57.04 -30.29 24.42
CA HIS A 488 -55.61 -30.09 24.18
C HIS A 488 -54.86 -30.47 25.46
N GLU A 489 -54.30 -31.68 25.47
CA GLU A 489 -53.29 -32.04 26.47
C GLU A 489 -51.89 -31.81 25.84
N PRO A 490 -51.06 -30.90 26.39
CA PRO A 490 -49.74 -30.65 25.85
C PRO A 490 -48.80 -31.81 26.19
N ALA A 491 -48.25 -32.46 25.16
CA ALA A 491 -47.09 -33.32 25.33
C ALA A 491 -45.89 -32.48 25.81
N LYS A 492 -45.31 -32.89 26.94
CA LYS A 492 -44.07 -32.36 27.50
C LYS A 492 -42.94 -32.48 26.46
N ALA A 493 -42.43 -31.35 25.98
CA ALA A 493 -41.08 -31.23 25.47
C ALA A 493 -40.33 -30.21 26.32
N THR A 494 -39.19 -30.65 26.84
CA THR A 494 -38.30 -29.96 27.76
C THR A 494 -37.63 -28.76 27.09
N GLN A 495 -37.70 -27.61 27.79
CA GLN A 495 -36.88 -26.38 27.78
C GLN A 495 -35.72 -26.30 26.77
N THR A 496 -35.50 -25.17 26.08
CA THR A 496 -35.10 -23.89 26.69
C THR A 496 -35.52 -22.67 25.86
N ALA A 497 -36.05 -21.65 26.54
CA ALA A 497 -36.20 -20.29 26.02
C ALA A 497 -35.13 -19.39 26.65
N SER A 498 -34.63 -18.41 25.87
CA SER A 498 -34.06 -17.18 26.39
C SER A 498 -34.48 -16.01 25.50
N VAL A 499 -35.42 -15.24 26.05
CA VAL A 499 -35.52 -13.77 26.07
C VAL A 499 -35.60 -12.97 24.76
N VAL A 500 -36.84 -12.50 24.49
CA VAL A 500 -37.32 -11.13 24.15
C VAL A 500 -36.54 -10.30 23.11
N THR A 501 -37.21 -9.95 22.00
CA THR A 501 -37.62 -8.55 21.70
C THR A 501 -38.48 -8.48 20.41
N VAL A 502 -39.46 -7.58 20.44
CA VAL A 502 -40.43 -7.26 19.38
C VAL A 502 -39.76 -6.42 18.29
N PRO A 503 -40.08 -6.58 16.99
CA PRO A 503 -39.95 -5.50 16.02
C PRO A 503 -41.32 -4.94 15.63
N MET A 504 -41.45 -3.67 15.94
CA MET A 504 -42.40 -2.71 15.39
C MET A 504 -42.20 -2.57 13.88
N ALA A 505 -43.28 -2.54 13.11
CA ALA A 505 -43.26 -2.31 11.66
C ALA A 505 -42.81 -0.87 11.33
N PRO A 506 -42.00 -0.66 10.27
CA PRO A 506 -41.88 0.63 9.63
C PRO A 506 -42.62 0.70 8.27
N PRO A 507 -43.04 1.91 7.84
CA PRO A 507 -43.98 2.15 6.76
C PRO A 507 -43.33 2.18 5.37
N GLU A 508 -44.18 2.13 4.34
CA GLU A 508 -43.82 2.23 2.92
C GLU A 508 -43.01 3.50 2.57
N PRO A 509 -42.06 3.43 1.62
CA PRO A 509 -41.30 4.59 1.19
C PRO A 509 -42.09 5.47 0.21
N THR A 510 -42.67 6.55 0.70
CA THR A 510 -43.03 7.70 -0.12
C THR A 510 -41.78 8.48 -0.50
N LYS A 511 -41.65 8.78 -1.80
CA LYS A 511 -40.62 9.63 -2.39
C LYS A 511 -40.62 11.01 -1.72
N SER A 512 -39.47 11.46 -1.19
CA SER A 512 -39.29 12.85 -0.76
C SER A 512 -37.98 13.45 -1.27
N VAL A 513 -38.14 14.67 -1.76
CA VAL A 513 -37.17 15.57 -2.39
C VAL A 513 -36.20 16.14 -1.33
N ALA A 514 -34.97 16.43 -1.76
CA ALA A 514 -33.88 16.96 -0.94
C ALA A 514 -34.12 18.39 -0.43
N LEU A 515 -33.84 18.62 0.85
CA LEU A 515 -33.64 19.94 1.49
C LEU A 515 -32.40 19.87 2.41
N PRO A 516 -31.74 21.01 2.70
CA PRO A 516 -30.34 21.06 3.15
C PRO A 516 -30.12 20.56 4.58
N ILE A 517 -28.97 19.90 4.78
CA ILE A 517 -28.60 19.14 5.98
C ILE A 517 -28.01 20.08 7.06
N VAL A 518 -28.55 20.00 8.27
CA VAL A 518 -28.03 20.62 9.51
C VAL A 518 -27.01 19.66 10.17
N PRO A 519 -25.90 20.12 10.79
CA PRO A 519 -24.91 19.23 11.41
C PRO A 519 -25.50 18.50 12.63
N ALA A 520 -25.29 17.18 12.70
CA ALA A 520 -25.59 16.38 13.89
C ALA A 520 -24.39 16.37 14.86
N PRO A 521 -24.58 16.53 16.18
CA PRO A 521 -23.49 16.39 17.15
C PRO A 521 -23.17 14.91 17.41
N SER A 522 -21.89 14.54 17.45
CA SER A 522 -21.42 13.18 17.79
C SER A 522 -21.21 13.02 19.31
N GLU A 523 -21.55 11.84 19.84
CA GLU A 523 -21.55 11.51 21.28
C GLU A 523 -20.17 11.48 21.98
N ASP A 524 -19.06 11.65 21.24
CA ASP A 524 -17.68 11.54 21.77
C ASP A 524 -17.00 12.90 22.04
N GLY A 525 -17.75 14.02 22.00
CA GLY A 525 -17.18 15.37 22.16
C GLY A 525 -16.35 15.86 20.96
N THR A 526 -16.35 15.12 19.85
CA THR A 526 -15.73 15.52 18.58
C THR A 526 -16.64 16.45 17.78
N LEU A 527 -16.05 17.44 17.12
CA LEU A 527 -16.74 18.36 16.21
C LEU A 527 -16.70 17.78 14.78
N ARG A 528 -17.84 17.71 14.09
CA ARG A 528 -17.92 17.24 12.71
C ARG A 528 -18.95 18.07 11.93
N ASP A 529 -18.53 18.70 10.83
CA ASP A 529 -19.37 19.63 10.07
C ASP A 529 -20.25 18.97 8.99
N CYS A 530 -19.90 17.75 8.57
CA CYS A 530 -20.70 16.93 7.65
C CYS A 530 -20.41 15.44 7.85
N ARG A 531 -21.29 14.55 7.39
CA ARG A 531 -21.13 13.09 7.56
C ARG A 531 -19.75 12.59 7.12
N ASP A 532 -19.29 13.07 5.97
CA ASP A 532 -18.06 12.62 5.31
C ASP A 532 -16.86 13.56 5.60
N CYS A 533 -17.02 14.51 6.53
CA CYS A 533 -15.97 15.46 6.93
C CYS A 533 -15.07 14.90 8.04
N PRO A 534 -13.81 15.34 8.14
CA PRO A 534 -12.92 14.97 9.24
C PRO A 534 -13.54 15.25 10.62
N ALA A 535 -13.41 14.30 11.53
CA ALA A 535 -13.68 14.54 12.95
C ALA A 535 -12.60 15.45 13.53
N LEU A 536 -13.01 16.46 14.28
CA LEU A 536 -12.12 17.47 14.86
C LEU A 536 -12.17 17.44 16.39
N VAL A 537 -11.07 17.84 17.01
CA VAL A 537 -10.94 18.08 18.44
C VAL A 537 -10.67 19.56 18.67
N VAL A 538 -11.44 20.20 19.54
CA VAL A 538 -11.28 21.63 19.88
C VAL A 538 -10.07 21.80 20.81
N MET A 539 -9.04 22.47 20.32
CA MET A 539 -7.87 22.89 21.09
C MET A 539 -8.17 24.20 21.82
N LYS A 540 -7.95 24.22 23.13
CA LYS A 540 -8.10 25.44 23.95
C LYS A 540 -6.88 26.34 23.79
N PRO A 541 -7.03 27.67 23.93
CA PRO A 541 -5.90 28.58 24.04
C PRO A 541 -4.90 28.15 25.12
N GLY A 542 -3.62 28.39 24.88
CA GLY A 542 -2.56 28.00 25.80
C GLY A 542 -1.19 28.45 25.34
N SER A 543 -0.20 28.29 26.21
CA SER A 543 1.21 28.53 25.88
C SER A 543 2.01 27.25 26.08
N PHE A 544 3.01 27.04 25.25
CA PHE A 544 3.94 25.91 25.36
C PHE A 544 5.34 26.32 24.91
N THR A 545 6.31 25.47 25.17
CA THR A 545 7.67 25.61 24.64
C THR A 545 7.77 24.81 23.35
N MET A 546 7.93 25.51 22.22
CA MET A 546 8.14 24.92 20.90
C MET A 546 9.62 24.62 20.69
N GLY A 547 9.95 23.45 20.14
CA GLY A 547 11.31 22.98 19.93
C GLY A 547 11.91 22.18 21.10
N SER A 548 13.16 21.74 20.93
CA SER A 548 13.88 20.92 21.94
C SER A 548 15.38 21.19 21.94
N MET A 549 16.01 21.17 23.12
CA MET A 549 17.48 21.19 23.22
C MET A 549 18.10 19.84 22.84
N GLY A 550 17.37 18.74 23.03
CA GLY A 550 17.81 17.38 22.74
C GLY A 550 17.56 16.92 21.30
N GLY A 551 16.82 17.71 20.50
CA GLY A 551 16.57 17.44 19.08
C GLY A 551 17.72 17.90 18.16
N ASP A 552 17.48 17.78 16.86
CA ASP A 552 18.39 18.29 15.84
C ASP A 552 18.52 19.83 15.87
N ALA A 553 19.48 20.38 15.11
CA ALA A 553 19.72 21.82 15.06
C ALA A 553 18.50 22.63 14.57
N SER A 554 17.61 22.02 13.78
CA SER A 554 16.45 22.69 13.21
C SER A 554 15.35 22.93 14.24
N SER A 555 15.28 22.11 15.28
CA SER A 555 14.34 22.25 16.40
C SER A 555 14.80 23.23 17.49
N LYS A 556 15.88 23.98 17.25
CA LYS A 556 16.51 24.90 18.22
C LYS A 556 16.41 26.36 17.76
N PRO A 557 16.49 27.35 18.67
CA PRO A 557 16.36 27.18 20.12
C PRO A 557 14.89 26.92 20.51
N PRO A 558 14.65 26.19 21.61
CA PRO A 558 13.32 26.13 22.19
C PRO A 558 12.86 27.53 22.60
N HIS A 559 11.60 27.85 22.31
CA HIS A 559 11.04 29.17 22.57
C HIS A 559 9.57 29.09 22.95
N LYS A 560 9.09 30.09 23.70
CA LYS A 560 7.70 30.13 24.15
C LYS A 560 6.79 30.62 23.04
N VAL A 561 5.73 29.87 22.77
CA VAL A 561 4.66 30.21 21.83
C VAL A 561 3.32 30.24 22.57
N THR A 562 2.45 31.18 22.21
CA THR A 562 1.10 31.32 22.77
C THR A 562 0.06 31.21 21.67
N ILE A 563 -0.78 30.18 21.74
CA ILE A 563 -1.97 30.05 20.91
C ILE A 563 -3.10 30.81 21.61
N ALA A 564 -3.44 31.99 21.10
CA ALA A 564 -4.37 32.90 21.77
C ALA A 564 -5.85 32.54 21.56
N LYS A 565 -6.20 31.89 20.45
CA LYS A 565 -7.57 31.56 20.08
C LYS A 565 -7.78 30.05 20.02
N PRO A 566 -8.97 29.55 20.37
CA PRO A 566 -9.28 28.16 20.12
C PRO A 566 -9.26 27.87 18.62
N PHE A 567 -8.90 26.65 18.26
CA PHE A 567 -9.01 26.12 16.91
C PHE A 567 -9.40 24.65 17.00
N ALA A 568 -10.02 24.08 15.97
CA ALA A 568 -10.35 22.66 15.95
C ALA A 568 -9.41 21.94 14.98
N LEU A 569 -8.67 20.93 15.46
CA LEU A 569 -7.71 20.16 14.68
C LEU A 569 -8.27 18.78 14.35
N GLY A 570 -7.94 18.24 13.18
CA GLY A 570 -8.24 16.87 12.79
C GLY A 570 -7.84 15.87 13.89
N LYS A 571 -8.82 15.11 14.39
CA LYS A 571 -8.64 14.01 15.36
C LYS A 571 -7.63 12.99 14.84
N PHE A 572 -7.68 12.79 13.54
CA PHE A 572 -6.83 11.94 12.73
C PHE A 572 -6.17 12.78 11.63
N GLU A 573 -5.12 12.26 11.01
CA GLU A 573 -4.73 12.65 9.66
C GLU A 573 -5.91 12.44 8.70
N VAL A 574 -5.98 13.22 7.63
CA VAL A 574 -7.03 13.06 6.62
C VAL A 574 -6.97 11.63 6.09
N THR A 575 -8.10 10.93 6.14
CA THR A 575 -8.15 9.53 5.74
C THR A 575 -8.30 9.37 4.22
N VAL A 576 -8.01 8.18 3.70
CA VAL A 576 -8.25 7.83 2.30
C VAL A 576 -9.72 8.04 1.92
N ALA A 577 -10.68 7.67 2.78
CA ALA A 577 -12.11 7.89 2.52
C ALA A 577 -12.46 9.38 2.41
N GLU A 578 -11.94 10.21 3.33
CA GLU A 578 -12.16 11.65 3.33
C GLU A 578 -11.52 12.31 2.10
N TRP A 579 -10.30 11.90 1.71
CA TRP A 579 -9.66 12.33 0.47
C TRP A 579 -10.49 11.95 -0.77
N ASN A 580 -10.96 10.71 -0.83
CA ASN A 580 -11.75 10.20 -1.95
C ASN A 580 -13.07 10.96 -2.13
N ALA A 581 -13.67 11.49 -1.06
CA ALA A 581 -14.82 12.37 -1.17
C ALA A 581 -14.50 13.67 -1.95
N CYS A 582 -13.30 14.25 -1.74
CA CYS A 582 -12.83 15.40 -2.51
C CYS A 582 -12.56 15.04 -3.98
N VAL A 583 -12.00 13.84 -4.23
CA VAL A 583 -11.75 13.34 -5.59
C VAL A 583 -13.06 13.10 -6.34
N GLN A 584 -14.05 12.48 -5.69
CA GLN A 584 -15.38 12.26 -6.27
C GLN A 584 -16.11 13.56 -6.58
N ALA A 585 -15.86 14.62 -5.80
CA ALA A 585 -16.36 15.96 -6.06
C ALA A 585 -15.60 16.68 -7.20
N GLY A 586 -14.56 16.06 -7.78
CA GLY A 586 -13.73 16.63 -8.84
C GLY A 586 -12.82 17.77 -8.39
N ALA A 587 -12.65 17.96 -7.08
CA ALA A 587 -11.85 19.05 -6.52
C ALA A 587 -10.41 18.64 -6.18
N CYS A 588 -10.19 17.36 -5.89
CA CYS A 588 -8.86 16.80 -5.64
C CYS A 588 -8.45 15.83 -6.76
N LYS A 589 -7.14 15.73 -7.01
CA LYS A 589 -6.60 14.70 -7.90
C LYS A 589 -6.67 13.33 -7.22
N ALA A 590 -6.92 12.29 -8.01
CA ALA A 590 -6.68 10.93 -7.54
C ALA A 590 -5.20 10.83 -7.12
N ALA A 591 -4.95 10.34 -5.90
CA ALA A 591 -3.59 10.06 -5.49
C ALA A 591 -3.02 8.98 -6.43
N GLY A 592 -1.83 9.21 -7.02
CA GLY A 592 -1.25 8.35 -8.07
C GLY A 592 -0.99 6.89 -7.65
N GLU A 593 -1.08 6.62 -6.35
CA GLU A 593 -1.33 5.30 -5.78
C GLU A 593 -2.46 5.46 -4.76
N PRO A 594 -3.73 5.26 -5.14
CA PRO A 594 -4.84 5.54 -4.26
C PRO A 594 -4.88 4.47 -3.17
N GLY A 595 -4.50 4.81 -1.94
CA GLY A 595 -5.04 4.18 -0.74
C GLY A 595 -5.19 2.65 -0.74
N GLU A 596 -4.26 1.90 -1.32
CA GLU A 596 -4.20 0.46 -1.08
C GLU A 596 -3.99 0.28 0.44
N GLY A 597 -4.93 -0.44 1.07
CA GLY A 597 -4.91 -0.75 2.51
C GLY A 597 -6.10 -0.26 3.34
N GLY A 598 -7.08 0.45 2.75
CA GLY A 598 -8.41 0.66 3.35
C GLY A 598 -8.77 2.09 3.76
N ASP A 599 -10.07 2.37 3.85
CA ASP A 599 -10.68 3.70 4.06
C ASP A 599 -10.18 4.47 5.29
N ARG A 600 -9.75 3.74 6.33
CA ARG A 600 -9.27 4.28 7.62
C ARG A 600 -7.77 4.57 7.64
N LEU A 601 -7.04 4.32 6.55
CA LEU A 601 -5.64 4.71 6.46
C LEU A 601 -5.50 6.22 6.27
N PRO A 602 -4.40 6.83 6.74
CA PRO A 602 -4.10 8.21 6.40
C PRO A 602 -3.81 8.33 4.90
N VAL A 603 -4.30 9.41 4.29
CA VAL A 603 -3.94 9.80 2.93
C VAL A 603 -2.44 10.06 2.88
N ARG A 604 -1.81 9.64 1.78
CA ARG A 604 -0.37 9.67 1.60
C ARG A 604 -0.03 9.98 0.14
N ASN A 605 1.24 10.21 -0.16
CA ASN A 605 1.67 10.60 -1.50
C ASN A 605 1.06 11.93 -1.98
N VAL A 606 0.85 12.83 -1.03
CA VAL A 606 0.25 14.15 -1.20
C VAL A 606 1.36 15.19 -1.18
N HIS A 607 1.42 16.11 -2.15
CA HIS A 607 2.30 17.29 -2.06
C HIS A 607 1.55 18.45 -1.40
N TRP A 608 2.26 19.49 -0.94
CA TRP A 608 1.65 20.57 -0.16
C TRP A 608 0.46 21.24 -0.84
N GLN A 609 0.55 21.51 -2.15
CA GLN A 609 -0.54 22.13 -2.91
C GLN A 609 -1.82 21.27 -3.00
N ASP A 610 -1.72 19.94 -2.99
CA ASP A 610 -2.90 19.07 -2.96
C ASP A 610 -3.67 19.21 -1.64
N ALA A 611 -2.92 19.34 -0.55
CA ALA A 611 -3.50 19.55 0.77
C ALA A 611 -4.21 20.92 0.83
N GLN A 612 -3.67 21.93 0.14
CA GLN A 612 -4.35 23.22 -0.03
C GLN A 612 -5.63 23.11 -0.85
N ASP A 613 -5.62 22.35 -1.95
CA ASP A 613 -6.82 22.11 -2.77
C ASP A 613 -7.91 21.40 -1.94
N TYR A 614 -7.52 20.44 -1.08
CA TYR A 614 -8.43 19.76 -0.18
C TYR A 614 -9.05 20.69 0.88
N VAL A 615 -8.26 21.52 1.57
CA VAL A 615 -8.83 22.44 2.59
C VAL A 615 -9.67 23.55 1.96
N ALA A 616 -9.36 23.97 0.74
CA ALA A 616 -10.20 24.88 -0.04
C ALA A 616 -11.55 24.24 -0.40
N TRP A 617 -11.53 22.98 -0.86
CA TRP A 617 -12.74 22.20 -1.10
C TRP A 617 -13.57 22.01 0.17
N LEU A 618 -12.94 21.59 1.27
CA LEU A 618 -13.62 21.36 2.54
C LEU A 618 -14.24 22.66 3.09
N THR A 619 -13.56 23.80 2.90
CA THR A 619 -14.09 25.13 3.23
C THR A 619 -15.37 25.42 2.45
N LYS A 620 -15.33 25.19 1.14
CA LYS A 620 -16.49 25.40 0.26
C LYS A 620 -17.65 24.47 0.62
N GLN A 621 -17.35 23.22 0.95
CA GLN A 621 -18.35 22.18 1.23
C GLN A 621 -19.08 22.42 2.56
N THR A 622 -18.39 22.95 3.56
CA THR A 622 -18.94 23.13 4.91
C THR A 622 -19.40 24.56 5.20
N GLY A 623 -18.93 25.54 4.42
CA GLY A 623 -19.10 26.96 4.73
C GLY A 623 -18.28 27.42 5.96
N ARG A 624 -17.38 26.58 6.47
CA ARG A 624 -16.47 26.89 7.58
C ARG A 624 -15.06 27.07 7.05
N LYS A 625 -14.25 27.91 7.69
CA LYS A 625 -12.89 28.16 7.22
C LYS A 625 -11.95 27.03 7.66
N TYR A 626 -11.50 26.24 6.69
CA TYR A 626 -10.49 25.21 6.86
C TYR A 626 -9.14 25.62 6.26
N ARG A 627 -8.05 25.17 6.87
CA ARG A 627 -6.67 25.37 6.43
C ARG A 627 -5.76 24.26 6.95
N LEU A 628 -4.50 24.25 6.50
CA LEU A 628 -3.46 23.48 7.19
C LEU A 628 -3.17 24.08 8.58
N PRO A 629 -2.75 23.25 9.56
CA PRO A 629 -2.21 23.75 10.81
C PRO A 629 -0.97 24.58 10.56
N THR A 630 -0.72 25.57 11.42
CA THR A 630 0.63 26.16 11.52
C THR A 630 1.56 25.16 12.18
N GLU A 631 2.86 25.32 11.98
CA GLU A 631 3.88 24.50 12.60
C GLU A 631 3.76 24.53 14.13
N ALA A 632 3.49 25.71 14.68
CA ALA A 632 3.27 25.93 16.10
C ALA A 632 1.99 25.26 16.62
N GLU A 633 0.88 25.35 15.88
CA GLU A 633 -0.37 24.68 16.24
C GLU A 633 -0.23 23.16 16.24
N TRP A 634 0.51 22.61 15.26
CA TRP A 634 0.77 21.18 15.17
C TRP A 634 1.57 20.69 16.37
N GLU A 635 2.67 21.37 16.73
CA GLU A 635 3.50 20.94 17.88
C GLU A 635 2.76 21.07 19.21
N PHE A 636 2.02 22.17 19.40
CA PHE A 636 1.18 22.37 20.57
C PHE A 636 0.22 21.19 20.76
N ALA A 637 -0.43 20.80 19.66
CA ALA A 637 -1.39 19.72 19.64
C ALA A 637 -0.73 18.34 19.83
N ALA A 638 0.41 18.09 19.18
CA ALA A 638 1.14 16.83 19.25
C ALA A 638 1.64 16.51 20.66
N ARG A 639 2.11 17.54 21.38
CA ARG A 639 2.54 17.44 22.78
C ARG A 639 1.43 16.98 23.73
N GLY A 640 0.16 17.22 23.41
CA GLY A 640 -0.98 16.75 24.22
C GLY A 640 -0.95 17.24 25.67
N GLY A 641 -0.33 18.39 25.93
CA GLY A 641 -0.13 18.96 27.27
C GLY A 641 1.19 18.56 27.96
N ALA A 642 2.01 17.70 27.36
CA ALA A 642 3.31 17.31 27.90
C ALA A 642 4.45 18.23 27.44
N ASP A 643 5.48 18.39 28.26
CA ASP A 643 6.73 19.08 27.94
C ASP A 643 7.88 18.11 27.59
N SER A 644 7.65 16.81 27.71
CA SER A 644 8.59 15.73 27.40
C SER A 644 8.83 15.53 25.89
N ALA A 645 9.83 14.71 25.55
CA ALA A 645 10.18 14.40 24.16
C ALA A 645 9.01 13.78 23.37
N TYR A 646 8.32 12.81 23.97
CA TYR A 646 7.09 12.22 23.46
C TYR A 646 5.92 12.61 24.36
N TRP A 647 4.69 12.59 23.86
CA TRP A 647 3.52 12.92 24.68
C TRP A 647 3.29 11.93 25.84
N TRP A 648 3.89 10.74 25.79
CA TRP A 648 3.84 9.72 26.85
C TRP A 648 5.06 9.74 27.80
N GLY A 649 6.01 10.66 27.61
CA GLY A 649 7.22 10.79 28.44
C GLY A 649 8.51 10.98 27.64
N ASP A 650 9.65 11.03 28.32
CA ASP A 650 10.95 11.27 27.69
C ASP A 650 11.62 10.02 27.11
N VAL A 651 11.13 8.84 27.50
CA VAL A 651 11.69 7.56 27.06
C VAL A 651 10.88 7.01 25.90
N PHE A 652 11.59 6.56 24.86
CA PHE A 652 10.98 5.89 23.72
C PHE A 652 10.19 4.64 24.18
N GLY A 653 8.91 4.57 23.78
CA GLY A 653 8.00 3.49 24.13
C GLY A 653 7.71 2.60 22.94
N LYS A 654 8.07 1.31 23.01
CA LYS A 654 7.73 0.35 21.95
C LYS A 654 6.22 0.17 21.81
N GLY A 655 5.72 0.08 20.57
CA GLY A 655 4.29 -0.10 20.27
C GLY A 655 3.40 1.10 20.56
N LYS A 656 3.98 2.29 20.76
CA LYS A 656 3.23 3.53 21.04
C LYS A 656 2.98 4.39 19.80
N ALA A 657 3.70 4.13 18.72
CA ALA A 657 3.60 4.88 17.48
C ALA A 657 3.85 3.96 16.27
N ASN A 658 3.39 4.43 15.11
CA ASN A 658 3.65 3.79 13.83
C ASN A 658 4.94 4.36 13.21
N CYS A 659 6.06 3.68 13.40
CA CYS A 659 7.36 4.02 12.80
C CYS A 659 8.18 2.75 12.50
N SER A 660 9.23 2.84 11.70
CA SER A 660 9.95 1.67 11.15
C SER A 660 10.58 0.75 12.20
N ASP A 661 10.95 1.26 13.36
CA ASP A 661 11.57 0.55 14.48
C ASP A 661 10.81 0.72 15.81
N CYS A 662 9.58 1.25 15.76
CA CYS A 662 8.75 1.46 16.93
C CYS A 662 8.33 0.16 17.64
N GLY A 663 8.41 -1.00 16.96
CA GLY A 663 8.02 -2.31 17.46
C GLY A 663 6.51 -2.49 17.59
N GLY A 664 5.99 -3.67 17.24
CA GLY A 664 4.54 -3.95 17.20
C GLY A 664 4.19 -4.84 16.00
N ALA A 665 2.93 -5.26 15.90
CA ALA A 665 2.42 -6.06 14.78
C ALA A 665 1.82 -5.15 13.69
N TYR A 666 2.65 -4.38 12.99
CA TYR A 666 2.23 -3.52 11.89
C TYR A 666 3.10 -3.72 10.65
N ASP A 667 2.52 -3.44 9.49
CA ASP A 667 3.16 -3.59 8.19
C ASP A 667 4.25 -2.52 8.00
N ARG A 668 5.44 -2.91 7.53
CA ARG A 668 6.51 -1.95 7.19
C ARG A 668 6.32 -1.34 5.79
N LYS A 669 5.37 -1.87 5.01
CA LYS A 669 5.04 -1.41 3.66
C LYS A 669 3.99 -0.30 3.67
N LEU A 670 3.02 -0.35 4.58
CA LEU A 670 1.88 0.57 4.65
C LEU A 670 1.73 1.19 6.05
N PRO A 671 1.16 2.41 6.17
CA PRO A 671 0.79 2.92 7.48
C PRO A 671 -0.34 2.08 8.09
N SER A 672 -0.39 2.00 9.42
CA SER A 672 -1.54 1.49 10.16
C SER A 672 -2.75 2.43 10.02
N PRO A 673 -3.98 1.92 10.28
CA PRO A 673 -5.17 2.77 10.44
C PRO A 673 -4.96 3.91 11.44
N VAL A 674 -5.63 5.03 11.21
CA VAL A 674 -5.44 6.28 11.97
C VAL A 674 -5.75 6.16 13.48
N ASP A 675 -6.46 5.12 13.91
CA ASP A 675 -6.80 4.82 15.30
C ASP A 675 -6.05 3.62 15.89
N ALA A 676 -5.03 3.10 15.20
CA ALA A 676 -4.30 1.91 15.62
C ALA A 676 -3.44 2.10 16.88
N PHE A 677 -3.11 3.35 17.22
CA PHE A 677 -2.29 3.70 18.38
C PHE A 677 -3.05 4.61 19.34
N PRO A 678 -2.69 4.65 20.63
CA PRO A 678 -3.42 5.46 21.60
C PRO A 678 -3.36 6.96 21.27
N ALA A 679 -4.43 7.68 21.61
CA ALA A 679 -4.47 9.12 21.52
C ALA A 679 -3.55 9.78 22.56
N ASN A 680 -3.06 10.98 22.26
CA ASN A 680 -2.35 11.82 23.22
C ASN A 680 -3.31 12.47 24.25
N GLY A 681 -2.77 13.26 25.17
CA GLY A 681 -3.55 13.90 26.24
C GLY A 681 -4.65 14.86 25.78
N PHE A 682 -4.67 15.26 24.50
CA PHE A 682 -5.75 16.04 23.90
C PHE A 682 -6.73 15.20 23.08
N GLY A 683 -6.56 13.88 23.00
CA GLY A 683 -7.45 13.00 22.22
C GLY A 683 -7.14 12.95 20.72
N LEU A 684 -5.93 13.39 20.32
CA LEU A 684 -5.44 13.32 18.95
C LEU A 684 -4.66 12.04 18.71
N PHE A 685 -4.83 11.46 17.53
CA PHE A 685 -4.14 10.26 17.07
C PHE A 685 -3.11 10.63 15.98
N GLY A 686 -2.14 9.73 15.76
CA GLY A 686 -1.13 9.88 14.70
C GLY A 686 -0.13 11.03 14.92
N THR A 687 -0.04 11.61 16.12
CA THR A 687 0.83 12.78 16.39
C THR A 687 2.28 12.41 16.77
N ALA A 688 2.66 11.14 16.60
CA ALA A 688 3.99 10.61 16.92
C ALA A 688 4.48 9.58 15.88
N GLY A 689 3.84 9.51 14.72
CA GLY A 689 4.06 8.47 13.70
C GLY A 689 2.86 8.43 12.77
N GLY A 690 2.73 7.40 11.94
CA GLY A 690 1.64 7.35 10.95
C GLY A 690 2.16 7.88 9.63
N VAL A 691 1.64 9.00 9.14
CA VAL A 691 2.25 9.76 8.03
C VAL A 691 2.93 11.01 8.57
N ALA A 692 3.98 11.47 7.90
CA ALA A 692 4.51 12.79 8.18
C ALA A 692 3.56 13.86 7.58
N GLU A 693 3.42 15.01 8.23
CA GLU A 693 2.31 15.91 7.94
C GLU A 693 2.76 17.28 7.43
N TRP A 694 2.17 17.70 6.31
CA TRP A 694 2.30 19.07 5.82
C TRP A 694 1.66 20.07 6.78
N VAL A 695 2.41 21.12 7.10
CA VAL A 695 1.91 22.32 7.80
C VAL A 695 2.00 23.53 6.87
N GLN A 696 1.40 24.65 7.29
CA GLN A 696 1.38 25.87 6.47
C GLN A 696 2.78 26.46 6.26
N ASP A 697 3.65 26.38 7.26
CA ASP A 697 4.90 27.13 7.36
C ASP A 697 5.95 26.81 6.29
N CYS A 698 6.74 27.83 6.00
CA CYS A 698 7.97 27.75 5.22
C CYS A 698 9.10 27.15 6.03
N TRP A 699 9.93 26.35 5.37
CA TRP A 699 11.09 25.77 6.02
C TRP A 699 12.10 26.84 6.42
N HIS A 700 12.61 26.69 7.64
CA HIS A 700 13.74 27.46 8.13
C HIS A 700 14.72 26.55 8.84
N PRO A 701 16.04 26.80 8.73
CA PRO A 701 17.06 25.95 9.32
C PRO A 701 17.03 25.85 10.85
N ASN A 702 16.30 26.75 11.53
CA ASN A 702 16.14 26.81 12.98
C ASN A 702 14.99 27.76 13.38
N TYR A 703 14.68 27.84 14.68
CA TYR A 703 13.65 28.72 15.25
C TYR A 703 14.13 30.14 15.60
N ALA A 704 15.32 30.56 15.17
CA ALA A 704 15.71 31.95 15.35
C ALA A 704 14.73 32.85 14.57
N GLY A 705 14.10 33.78 15.29
CA GLY A 705 13.10 34.69 14.74
C GLY A 705 11.73 34.07 14.45
N ALA A 706 11.43 32.86 14.94
CA ALA A 706 10.12 32.24 14.76
C ALA A 706 8.99 33.04 15.45
N PRO A 707 7.77 33.06 14.87
CA PRO A 707 6.59 33.66 15.50
C PRO A 707 6.30 33.08 16.88
N LYS A 708 5.79 33.91 17.80
CA LYS A 708 5.49 33.52 19.19
C LYS A 708 4.00 33.46 19.51
N ASP A 709 3.16 33.71 18.52
CA ASP A 709 1.71 33.87 18.62
C ASP A 709 0.94 32.73 17.91
N GLY A 710 1.65 31.71 17.44
CA GLY A 710 1.08 30.58 16.74
C GLY A 710 0.84 30.82 15.25
N ALA A 711 1.18 31.99 14.72
CA ALA A 711 1.07 32.26 13.29
C ALA A 711 2.06 31.41 12.48
N ALA A 712 1.65 31.04 11.26
CA ALA A 712 2.55 30.39 10.32
C ALA A 712 3.67 31.34 9.90
N ARG A 713 4.89 30.84 9.84
CA ARG A 713 6.05 31.53 9.29
C ARG A 713 6.04 31.41 7.78
N GLU A 714 5.51 32.42 7.10
CA GLU A 714 5.40 32.50 5.65
C GLU A 714 6.44 33.44 5.06
N GLU A 715 6.92 33.12 3.86
CA GLU A 715 7.82 33.96 3.08
C GLU A 715 7.40 34.01 1.60
N PRO A 716 7.64 35.13 0.90
CA PRO A 716 7.46 35.19 -0.55
C PRO A 716 8.32 34.13 -1.25
N ASN A 717 7.76 33.42 -2.24
CA ASN A 717 8.46 32.37 -3.03
C ASN A 717 8.98 31.18 -2.21
N CYS A 718 8.28 30.84 -1.15
CA CYS A 718 8.54 29.69 -0.32
C CYS A 718 8.42 28.37 -1.09
N ARG A 719 9.58 27.81 -1.44
CA ARG A 719 9.70 26.51 -2.11
C ARG A 719 9.66 25.35 -1.12
N GLU A 720 10.47 25.42 -0.08
CA GLU A 720 10.56 24.38 0.95
C GLU A 720 9.51 24.60 2.03
N ARG A 721 8.71 23.58 2.33
CA ARG A 721 7.63 23.62 3.33
C ARG A 721 7.96 22.66 4.47
N VAL A 722 7.54 23.03 5.67
CA VAL A 722 7.76 22.21 6.86
C VAL A 722 6.87 20.96 6.81
N ILE A 723 7.48 19.84 7.22
CA ILE A 723 6.80 18.60 7.57
C ILE A 723 6.99 18.34 9.06
N ARG A 724 5.90 17.93 9.72
CA ARG A 724 5.89 17.57 11.14
C ARG A 724 5.61 16.10 11.41
N GLY A 725 6.04 15.68 12.59
CA GLY A 725 5.93 14.30 13.05
C GLY A 725 6.91 13.38 12.35
N GLY A 726 6.47 12.15 12.11
CA GLY A 726 7.23 11.11 11.45
C GLY A 726 6.29 10.10 10.81
N SER A 727 6.83 9.24 9.96
CA SER A 727 6.04 8.24 9.26
C SER A 727 6.37 6.80 9.66
N TRP A 728 5.54 5.85 9.23
CA TRP A 728 5.81 4.41 9.34
C TRP A 728 7.16 3.98 8.71
N ARG A 729 7.74 4.82 7.84
CA ARG A 729 9.05 4.56 7.20
C ARG A 729 10.22 5.23 7.92
N ASN A 730 9.97 6.22 8.77
CA ASN A 730 11.00 6.86 9.58
C ASN A 730 11.29 6.01 10.82
N ASP A 731 12.48 6.10 11.39
CA ASP A 731 12.75 5.56 12.72
C ASP A 731 12.13 6.43 13.84
N HIS A 732 12.19 5.93 15.07
CA HIS A 732 11.62 6.57 16.26
C HIS A 732 12.14 7.98 16.55
N SER A 733 13.28 8.41 16.00
CA SER A 733 13.77 9.78 16.20
C SER A 733 12.82 10.84 15.62
N TYR A 734 12.00 10.48 14.63
CA TYR A 734 10.98 11.34 14.05
C TYR A 734 9.65 11.32 14.81
N ALA A 735 9.49 10.43 15.79
CA ALA A 735 8.28 10.32 16.60
C ALA A 735 8.21 11.36 17.74
N ALA A 736 9.30 12.09 18.02
CA ALA A 736 9.30 13.12 19.04
C ALA A 736 8.46 14.33 18.62
N SER A 737 7.79 14.97 19.59
CA SER A 737 6.83 16.05 19.30
C SER A 737 7.47 17.26 18.61
N ALA A 738 8.75 17.51 18.88
CA ALA A 738 9.53 18.61 18.32
C ALA A 738 10.20 18.28 16.97
N SER A 739 10.08 17.03 16.48
CA SER A 739 10.69 16.60 15.23
C SER A 739 10.07 17.34 14.05
N ARG A 740 10.93 17.83 13.16
CA ARG A 740 10.60 18.63 11.99
C ARG A 740 11.60 18.37 10.88
N PHE A 741 11.14 18.44 9.65
CA PHE A 741 11.99 18.38 8.45
C PHE A 741 11.24 19.09 7.32
N TYR A 742 11.71 18.93 6.09
CA TYR A 742 11.15 19.64 4.94
C TYR A 742 11.20 18.83 3.67
N TYR A 743 10.38 19.26 2.74
CA TYR A 743 10.45 18.93 1.32
C TYR A 743 10.07 20.19 0.53
N ASP A 744 10.41 20.23 -0.75
CA ASP A 744 9.81 21.20 -1.65
C ASP A 744 8.29 20.98 -1.70
N GLY A 745 7.51 22.05 -1.75
CA GLY A 745 6.04 22.00 -1.67
C GLY A 745 5.37 21.27 -2.85
N ASP A 746 6.09 21.04 -3.95
CA ASP A 746 5.66 20.28 -5.11
C ASP A 746 6.08 18.79 -5.06
N VAL A 747 6.89 18.38 -4.09
CA VAL A 747 7.29 16.98 -3.92
C VAL A 747 6.14 16.17 -3.35
N ARG A 748 5.73 15.14 -4.11
CA ARG A 748 4.92 14.03 -3.58
C ARG A 748 5.85 12.99 -3.02
N TYR A 749 5.66 12.67 -1.74
CA TYR A 749 6.41 11.60 -1.11
C TYR A 749 5.44 10.61 -0.47
N ILE A 750 5.73 9.32 -0.64
CA ILE A 750 4.79 8.26 -0.30
C ILE A 750 4.38 8.27 1.16
N ALA A 751 5.20 8.86 2.04
CA ALA A 751 4.96 8.89 3.48
C ALA A 751 4.47 10.24 4.01
N ASN A 752 4.17 11.19 3.11
CA ASN A 752 3.64 12.51 3.46
C ASN A 752 2.11 12.53 3.27
N GLY A 753 1.42 12.96 4.32
CA GLY A 753 0.00 13.27 4.37
C GLY A 753 -0.20 14.61 5.07
N PHE A 754 -1.36 14.81 5.71
CA PHE A 754 -1.67 16.03 6.44
C PHE A 754 -2.90 15.85 7.32
N ARG A 755 -3.13 16.80 8.24
CA ARG A 755 -4.41 17.00 8.93
C ARG A 755 -4.90 18.43 8.72
N VAL A 756 -6.15 18.68 9.09
CA VAL A 756 -6.81 19.97 8.85
C VAL A 756 -7.09 20.73 10.14
N VAL A 757 -7.05 22.06 10.06
CA VAL A 757 -7.57 22.98 11.07
C VAL A 757 -8.84 23.62 10.57
N ARG A 758 -9.85 23.70 11.45
CA ARG A 758 -10.99 24.59 11.32
C ARG A 758 -10.82 25.76 12.29
N GLU A 759 -10.96 26.98 11.78
CA GLU A 759 -10.99 28.18 12.62
C GLU A 759 -12.29 28.23 13.45
N MET A 760 -12.14 28.62 14.72
CA MET A 760 -13.25 28.80 15.66
C MET A 760 -13.48 30.30 15.82
N GLU A 761 -14.75 30.71 15.75
CA GLU A 761 -15.17 32.11 15.92
C GLU A 761 -15.18 32.54 17.40
#